data_AF-A0A0L0NA09-F1
#
_entry.id   AF-A0A0L0NA09-F1
#
_cell.length_a   1.000
_cell.length_b   1.000
_cell.length_c   1.000
_cell.angle_alpha   90.00
_cell.angle_beta   90.00
_cell.angle_gamma   90.00
#
_symmetry.space_group_name_H-M   'P 1'
#
loop_
_entity.id
_entity.type
_entity.pdbx_description
1 polymer ?
#
loop_
_entity_poly.entity_id
_entity_poly.type
_entity_poly.pdbx_seq_one_letter_code
_entity_poly.pdbx_strand_id
1 'polypeptide(L)'
;MRGRRISAFFLFLLLVRVRGTSVWVPCCSLRIVHVHLWGVYFAFFYVAAFSRHALNPPLSYPDSLNLLLFLNSIGIICRLVPGYVAHRVGAINIFMPTSIIASALVFCFIAITSPAGLYAWVVFCGIAAAGIQSIFPTALVFLTPDLRLLGVRMGRAGDETAIRGASEEPGHGAVHVSEEANLRIRRASDRRVLPIVCCLYVLSYLDRGNIGNAKTAGAQDALGLDSTQWAWVLNSFYICYVAFEWTTMFWKIFPAHIYVSVLCVCWGAAAMSSGAARNMAELVVTRCFLGVLEATFGSGAPYFLSMLYRRRELGFRMSLLIGMSPLANTFASSLAYGITQIRGSLEPWRLLFIIEGSLTVLFAPVVYFFLIDSPAKAKFLTDEDRMLSIERLQLRDSTAEDGVKWKQVMAGFTDYKNYVHSLIHFCANYSFAALSNFLPTIVKDMGYDPVAAQGLTAPAYFAAFLICVLASYVSDRFGRRGFVVAGTAAMGVVGYGLLAAIRDENRAGARYAGAWLAACGVFPALSINLTWILNNQGGDSKKGAGLAIFLTLGQCSSFISSVVFPQGDAPFYTKGCAIGCGLTGLIVLLALGMHVALSCENRRRDRLYRPVDPGAEVDVTEEGDNHRDFRMPRPAGMVSEEQRPLLRKGAKASSRDDGNTTSTTARNKSRRWSRLREVGVFAWALASTAAVIVLAVWTQHSQQTCSHGSRSAKRNLVFMVSDGMGPASLSLTRSYRQLVDGLPEDDTLVLDRHFWGSSRTRSSNSLVTDSAAGATAFACGKKSYNGAISVLPDYKPCGSVLEAAKRAGYMTGLVVTTDVTDATPACFASHVLGRQMQDDIALQEIGDGVLGRSVDLMLGGGRCHFLPNTTAGSCRRDRVNVAALAQDKHGWSYADSRAGFDALKGGEDARLPMLGLFAPNDVPFELDRRNMNDVYPSLSEMAQTALRALEKATAESDKGFFLMIEGSRIDHAGHINDPAAQVHEVLEYDKAFKVVVDFIGQSKTEGVLVATSDHETGGLATALQEPGHLPVYNWYPQVLANASASCEKLAATLQDYVASQPFYLSHEDLEAWINDELIVSGLGISDATDEELALLAKDPGASINTFAAIISLRAHIGWSTHGHSAVDVNIYSSGGPETDKIRGNVENTDVGKFLSYYLDVDVDKITEELKEKTSKTNLKAIDAESTAVNWGGEYHITEST
;
A
#
# COMPACT_ATOMS: atom_id res chain seq x y z
N MET A 1 -25.48 31.67 -13.10
CA MET A 1 -25.08 32.85 -12.28
C MET A 1 -23.83 32.52 -11.45
N ARG A 2 -23.28 33.49 -10.70
CA ARG A 2 -22.07 33.40 -9.84
C ARG A 2 -22.00 32.10 -9.01
N GLY A 3 -20.84 31.49 -8.71
CA GLY A 3 -19.46 31.77 -9.12
C GLY A 3 -18.50 32.21 -7.99
N ARG A 4 -17.49 31.35 -7.72
CA ARG A 4 -16.25 31.55 -6.92
C ARG A 4 -16.35 31.56 -5.37
N ARG A 5 -15.30 30.99 -4.75
CA ARG A 5 -14.85 31.05 -3.33
C ARG A 5 -15.62 30.22 -2.26
N ILE A 6 -15.34 28.92 -2.23
CA ILE A 6 -14.97 28.23 -0.97
C ILE A 6 -13.59 27.60 -1.19
N SER A 7 -12.58 28.46 -1.29
CA SER A 7 -11.19 28.07 -1.62
C SER A 7 -10.20 28.95 -0.83
N ALA A 8 -10.51 29.18 0.44
CA ALA A 8 -9.74 30.04 1.35
C ALA A 8 -10.12 29.81 2.83
N PHE A 9 -10.04 28.56 3.33
CA PHE A 9 -10.28 28.26 4.76
C PHE A 9 -9.31 27.24 5.39
N PHE A 10 -8.24 26.86 4.67
CA PHE A 10 -7.32 25.78 5.06
C PHE A 10 -5.85 26.23 5.15
N LEU A 11 -5.58 27.50 5.50
CA LEU A 11 -4.21 28.03 5.53
C LEU A 11 -3.97 29.20 6.52
N PHE A 12 -4.26 29.04 7.82
CA PHE A 12 -3.93 30.08 8.81
C PHE A 12 -3.56 29.56 10.22
N LEU A 13 -2.44 28.83 10.32
CA LEU A 13 -1.78 28.54 11.60
C LEU A 13 -0.25 28.36 11.46
N LEU A 14 0.38 29.27 10.71
CA LEU A 14 1.82 29.31 10.49
C LEU A 14 2.53 30.16 11.58
N LEU A 15 3.69 29.71 12.04
CA LEU A 15 4.47 30.33 13.11
C LEU A 15 5.02 31.71 12.73
N VAL A 16 4.90 32.68 13.64
CA VAL A 16 5.68 33.93 13.63
C VAL A 16 6.37 34.09 14.99
N ARG A 17 7.67 34.43 14.97
CA ARG A 17 8.51 34.59 16.17
C ARG A 17 9.25 35.93 16.12
N VAL A 18 8.81 36.89 16.94
CA VAL A 18 9.52 38.16 17.16
C VAL A 18 10.18 38.13 18.55
N ARG A 19 11.28 38.88 18.73
CA ARG A 19 12.11 38.89 19.95
C ARG A 19 11.62 39.97 20.93
N GLY A 20 11.61 39.68 22.23
CA GLY A 20 11.80 40.74 23.25
C GLY A 20 10.97 40.65 24.53
N THR A 21 11.58 40.11 25.60
CA THR A 21 11.12 40.18 27.01
C THR A 21 9.84 39.40 27.36
N SER A 22 9.55 39.33 28.66
CA SER A 22 8.80 38.24 29.29
C SER A 22 7.47 38.69 29.91
N VAL A 23 6.40 37.94 29.64
CA VAL A 23 5.23 37.55 30.49
C VAL A 23 4.21 36.86 29.57
N TRP A 24 3.37 35.96 30.09
CA TRP A 24 2.38 35.18 29.32
C TRP A 24 0.97 35.82 29.33
N VAL A 25 0.18 35.54 28.28
CA VAL A 25 -1.24 35.94 28.06
C VAL A 25 -1.38 37.46 27.80
N PRO A 26 -2.01 37.92 26.67
CA PRO A 26 -3.27 37.40 26.12
C PRO A 26 -3.35 37.21 24.59
N CYS A 27 -3.85 36.04 24.16
CA CYS A 27 -4.40 35.83 22.80
C CYS A 27 -5.71 35.01 22.76
N CYS A 28 -6.20 34.50 23.90
CA CYS A 28 -7.40 33.65 23.94
C CYS A 28 -8.72 34.44 23.88
N SER A 29 -8.70 35.74 24.18
CA SER A 29 -9.91 36.58 24.36
C SER A 29 -10.78 36.68 23.10
N LEU A 30 -10.22 37.03 21.94
CA LEU A 30 -11.02 37.20 20.71
C LEU A 30 -11.68 35.89 20.23
N ARG A 31 -10.99 34.74 20.37
CA ARG A 31 -11.51 33.45 19.86
C ARG A 31 -12.75 32.99 20.64
N ILE A 32 -12.77 33.20 21.96
CA ILE A 32 -13.92 32.84 22.81
C ILE A 32 -15.16 33.67 22.46
N VAL A 33 -15.01 34.96 22.14
CA VAL A 33 -16.14 35.83 21.75
C VAL A 33 -16.77 35.40 20.42
N HIS A 34 -15.97 34.97 19.45
CA HIS A 34 -16.49 34.44 18.17
C HIS A 34 -17.27 33.12 18.34
N VAL A 35 -16.72 32.20 19.14
CA VAL A 35 -17.38 30.92 19.50
C VAL A 35 -18.70 31.16 20.24
N HIS A 36 -18.71 32.09 21.19
CA HIS A 36 -19.90 32.54 21.93
C HIS A 36 -21.02 33.07 21.01
N LEU A 37 -20.71 33.96 20.06
CA LEU A 37 -21.72 34.51 19.14
C LEU A 37 -22.35 33.42 18.25
N TRP A 38 -21.54 32.48 17.77
CA TRP A 38 -22.03 31.33 17.00
C TRP A 38 -23.00 30.44 17.80
N GLY A 39 -22.59 30.03 19.01
CA GLY A 39 -23.39 29.13 19.85
C GLY A 39 -24.74 29.70 20.31
N VAL A 40 -24.90 31.03 20.38
CA VAL A 40 -26.14 31.69 20.84
C VAL A 40 -27.08 32.04 19.69
N TYR A 41 -26.58 32.59 18.57
CA TYR A 41 -27.43 33.17 17.53
C TYR A 41 -27.74 32.24 16.36
N PHE A 42 -26.96 31.18 16.14
CA PHE A 42 -27.19 30.23 15.04
C PHE A 42 -28.61 29.63 15.07
N ALA A 43 -29.06 29.15 16.23
CA ALA A 43 -30.39 28.57 16.40
C ALA A 43 -31.52 29.56 16.05
N PHE A 44 -31.35 30.83 16.41
CA PHE A 44 -32.39 31.85 16.25
C PHE A 44 -32.65 32.21 14.78
N PHE A 45 -31.61 32.20 13.94
CA PHE A 45 -31.72 32.54 12.52
C PHE A 45 -32.03 31.33 11.62
N TYR A 46 -31.49 30.15 11.92
CA TYR A 46 -31.53 29.02 10.97
C TYR A 46 -32.62 27.97 11.25
N VAL A 47 -33.08 27.77 12.50
CA VAL A 47 -34.06 26.72 12.84
C VAL A 47 -35.38 26.86 12.07
N ALA A 48 -35.94 28.09 12.01
CA ALA A 48 -37.20 28.36 11.31
C ALA A 48 -37.09 28.37 9.78
N ALA A 49 -35.88 28.28 9.21
CA ALA A 49 -35.65 28.07 7.78
C ALA A 49 -35.45 26.57 7.49
N PHE A 50 -34.58 25.91 8.26
CA PHE A 50 -34.25 24.50 8.13
C PHE A 50 -35.49 23.59 8.28
N SER A 51 -36.33 23.86 9.29
CA SER A 51 -37.60 23.15 9.55
C SER A 51 -38.61 23.16 8.39
N ARG A 52 -38.54 24.15 7.49
CA ARG A 52 -39.46 24.29 6.35
C ARG A 52 -38.90 23.84 5.01
N HIS A 53 -37.58 23.70 4.88
CA HIS A 53 -36.91 23.52 3.58
C HIS A 53 -35.89 22.38 3.51
N ALA A 54 -35.40 21.88 4.64
CA ALA A 54 -34.37 20.82 4.69
C ALA A 54 -34.82 19.55 5.43
N LEU A 55 -36.00 19.58 6.05
CA LEU A 55 -36.57 18.48 6.83
C LEU A 55 -37.64 17.72 6.05
N ASN A 56 -37.72 16.40 6.26
CA ASN A 56 -38.69 15.53 5.62
C ASN A 56 -39.40 14.65 6.68
N PRO A 57 -40.74 14.78 6.86
CA PRO A 57 -41.59 15.82 6.27
C PRO A 57 -41.25 17.22 6.81
N PRO A 58 -41.43 18.30 6.01
CA PRO A 58 -41.23 19.67 6.47
C PRO A 58 -42.34 20.11 7.43
N LEU A 59 -42.00 20.97 8.40
CA LEU A 59 -42.94 21.49 9.38
C LEU A 59 -43.76 22.66 8.82
N SER A 60 -44.97 22.85 9.35
CA SER A 60 -45.84 23.97 9.00
C SER A 60 -45.21 25.31 9.38
N TYR A 61 -45.66 26.42 8.77
CA TYR A 61 -45.17 27.75 9.13
C TYR A 61 -45.44 28.09 10.61
N PRO A 62 -46.65 27.90 11.18
CA PRO A 62 -46.87 27.98 12.62
C PRO A 62 -45.90 27.13 13.45
N ASP A 63 -45.67 25.87 13.09
CA ASP A 63 -44.82 24.97 13.89
C ASP A 63 -43.33 25.35 13.82
N SER A 64 -42.89 25.87 12.68
CA SER A 64 -41.54 26.43 12.53
C SER A 64 -41.28 27.66 13.41
N LEU A 65 -42.33 28.43 13.73
CA LEU A 65 -42.27 29.54 14.69
C LEU A 65 -42.42 29.05 16.13
N ASN A 66 -43.25 28.02 16.37
CA ASN A 66 -43.38 27.39 17.68
C ASN A 66 -42.03 26.83 18.18
N LEU A 67 -41.16 26.31 17.30
CA LEU A 67 -39.79 25.93 17.65
C LEU A 67 -38.97 27.08 18.27
N LEU A 68 -39.08 28.31 17.74
CA LEU A 68 -38.41 29.48 18.31
C LEU A 68 -39.04 29.90 19.64
N LEU A 69 -40.34 29.72 19.83
CA LEU A 69 -41.00 29.93 21.12
C LEU A 69 -40.54 28.90 22.16
N PHE A 70 -40.43 27.61 21.81
CA PHE A 70 -39.90 26.57 22.70
C PHE A 70 -38.45 26.86 23.11
N LEU A 71 -37.58 27.24 22.16
CA LEU A 71 -36.19 27.63 22.41
C LEU A 71 -36.09 28.71 23.51
N ASN A 72 -36.93 29.76 23.41
CA ASN A 72 -36.94 30.87 24.36
C ASN A 72 -37.60 30.51 25.71
N SER A 73 -38.73 29.80 25.69
CA SER A 73 -39.46 29.39 26.91
C SER A 73 -38.65 28.47 27.81
N ILE A 74 -37.98 27.47 27.22
CA ILE A 74 -37.03 26.61 27.94
C ILE A 74 -35.86 27.46 28.46
N GLY A 75 -35.36 28.37 27.62
CA GLY A 75 -34.26 29.26 27.98
C GLY A 75 -34.55 30.16 29.18
N ILE A 76 -35.79 30.62 29.39
CA ILE A 76 -36.18 31.43 30.56
C ILE A 76 -35.98 30.65 31.86
N ILE A 77 -36.47 29.41 31.94
CA ILE A 77 -36.33 28.55 33.12
C ILE A 77 -34.84 28.18 33.33
N CYS A 78 -34.16 27.79 32.26
CA CYS A 78 -32.78 27.30 32.32
C CYS A 78 -31.72 28.40 32.51
N ARG A 79 -32.07 29.69 32.52
CA ARG A 79 -31.15 30.79 32.91
C ARG A 79 -30.81 30.78 34.40
N LEU A 80 -31.71 30.26 35.26
CA LEU A 80 -31.60 30.31 36.72
C LEU A 80 -30.51 29.40 37.28
N VAL A 81 -30.49 28.12 36.87
CA VAL A 81 -29.58 27.10 37.43
C VAL A 81 -28.10 27.42 37.15
N PRO A 82 -27.68 27.81 35.92
CA PRO A 82 -26.30 28.21 35.65
C PRO A 82 -25.88 29.44 36.45
N GLY A 83 -26.77 30.42 36.66
CA GLY A 83 -26.50 31.58 37.51
C GLY A 83 -26.26 31.19 38.99
N TYR A 84 -27.07 30.28 39.52
CA TYR A 84 -26.90 29.76 40.88
C TYR A 84 -25.58 29.00 41.06
N VAL A 85 -25.21 28.16 40.09
CA VAL A 85 -23.94 27.42 40.11
C VAL A 85 -22.74 28.35 39.90
N ALA A 86 -22.85 29.35 39.01
CA ALA A 86 -21.84 30.38 38.80
C ALA A 86 -21.51 31.18 40.08
N HIS A 87 -22.49 31.42 40.95
CA HIS A 87 -22.27 32.05 42.26
C HIS A 87 -21.44 31.16 43.22
N ARG A 88 -21.41 29.84 43.03
CA ARG A 88 -20.64 28.90 43.87
C ARG A 88 -19.27 28.52 43.28
N VAL A 89 -19.14 28.47 41.96
CA VAL A 89 -17.95 27.93 41.26
C VAL A 89 -17.20 29.02 40.46
N GLY A 90 -17.77 30.22 40.36
CA GLY A 90 -17.22 31.36 39.61
C GLY A 90 -17.81 31.46 38.20
N ALA A 91 -18.18 32.67 37.79
CA ALA A 91 -18.88 32.93 36.52
C ALA A 91 -18.13 32.39 35.29
N ILE A 92 -16.82 32.65 35.20
CA ILE A 92 -15.96 32.22 34.09
C ILE A 92 -15.90 30.69 33.97
N ASN A 93 -15.88 29.98 35.11
CA ASN A 93 -15.76 28.51 35.17
C ASN A 93 -17.03 27.79 34.70
N ILE A 94 -18.19 28.46 34.71
CA ILE A 94 -19.44 27.93 34.14
C ILE A 94 -19.66 28.48 32.71
N PHE A 95 -19.22 29.71 32.42
CA PHE A 95 -19.35 30.34 31.11
C PHE A 95 -18.54 29.65 30.00
N MET A 96 -17.30 29.21 30.29
CA MET A 96 -16.49 28.47 29.30
C MET A 96 -17.11 27.12 28.89
N PRO A 97 -17.45 26.19 29.80
CA PRO A 97 -18.03 24.91 29.39
C PRO A 97 -19.42 25.05 28.75
N THR A 98 -20.29 25.98 29.20
CA THR A 98 -21.58 26.19 28.51
C THR A 98 -21.38 26.73 27.09
N SER A 99 -20.42 27.65 26.87
CA SER A 99 -20.06 28.14 25.53
C SER A 99 -19.52 27.05 24.61
N ILE A 100 -18.70 26.13 25.14
CA ILE A 100 -18.18 24.97 24.40
C ILE A 100 -19.32 24.00 24.05
N ILE A 101 -20.21 23.70 24.99
CA ILE A 101 -21.35 22.78 24.79
C ILE A 101 -22.32 23.32 23.73
N ALA A 102 -22.71 24.61 23.80
CA ALA A 102 -23.58 25.20 22.78
C ALA A 102 -22.93 25.18 21.39
N SER A 103 -21.63 25.44 21.31
CA SER A 103 -20.89 25.43 20.04
C SER A 103 -20.73 24.01 19.47
N ALA A 104 -20.55 23.00 20.32
CA ALA A 104 -20.57 21.60 19.90
C ALA A 104 -21.95 21.17 19.38
N LEU A 105 -23.03 21.61 20.05
CA LEU A 105 -24.41 21.33 19.60
C LEU A 105 -24.71 21.91 18.21
N VAL A 106 -24.10 23.05 17.81
CA VAL A 106 -24.24 23.58 16.44
C VAL A 106 -23.72 22.59 15.38
N PHE A 107 -22.67 21.81 15.65
CA PHE A 107 -22.21 20.77 14.72
C PHE A 107 -23.18 19.56 14.68
N CYS A 108 -23.80 19.21 15.81
CA CYS A 108 -24.84 18.17 15.85
C CYS A 108 -26.07 18.51 14.98
N PHE A 109 -26.28 19.77 14.63
CA PHE A 109 -27.37 20.21 13.74
C PHE A 109 -27.30 19.56 12.35
N ILE A 110 -26.08 19.24 11.86
CA ILE A 110 -25.85 18.65 10.54
C ILE A 110 -26.44 17.23 10.43
N ALA A 111 -26.59 16.53 11.56
CA ALA A 111 -27.13 15.16 11.61
C ALA A 111 -28.67 15.09 11.74
N ILE A 112 -29.38 16.23 11.75
CA ILE A 112 -30.83 16.26 12.00
C ILE A 112 -31.61 16.05 10.70
N THR A 113 -32.18 14.86 10.53
CA THR A 113 -33.02 14.51 9.37
C THR A 113 -34.51 14.36 9.68
N SER A 114 -34.92 14.37 10.96
CA SER A 114 -36.31 14.18 11.39
C SER A 114 -36.84 15.30 12.29
N PRO A 115 -38.16 15.62 12.25
CA PRO A 115 -38.73 16.68 13.08
C PRO A 115 -38.53 16.46 14.59
N ALA A 116 -38.68 15.22 15.06
CA ALA A 116 -38.44 14.86 16.46
C ALA A 116 -36.99 15.13 16.90
N GLY A 117 -36.01 14.87 16.02
CA GLY A 117 -34.61 15.24 16.25
C GLY A 117 -34.42 16.75 16.37
N LEU A 118 -35.13 17.56 15.58
CA LEU A 118 -35.07 19.01 15.68
C LEU A 118 -35.70 19.54 16.97
N TYR A 119 -36.85 19.02 17.40
CA TYR A 119 -37.44 19.39 18.70
C TYR A 119 -36.50 19.06 19.86
N ALA A 120 -35.92 17.85 19.88
CA ALA A 120 -34.94 17.47 20.90
C ALA A 120 -33.69 18.37 20.89
N TRP A 121 -33.15 18.68 19.70
CA TRP A 121 -32.02 19.60 19.57
C TRP A 121 -32.33 21.01 20.05
N VAL A 122 -33.54 21.54 19.74
CA VAL A 122 -34.01 22.84 20.22
C VAL A 122 -34.09 22.89 21.75
N VAL A 123 -34.51 21.80 22.41
CA VAL A 123 -34.48 21.70 23.88
C VAL A 123 -33.04 21.83 24.40
N PHE A 124 -32.11 21.01 23.92
CA PHE A 124 -30.72 21.02 24.41
C PHE A 124 -29.96 22.31 24.07
N CYS A 125 -30.15 22.86 22.87
CA CYS A 125 -29.58 24.14 22.47
C CYS A 125 -30.14 25.30 23.31
N GLY A 126 -31.44 25.28 23.63
CA GLY A 126 -32.08 26.25 24.52
C GLY A 126 -31.48 26.24 25.93
N ILE A 127 -31.28 25.04 26.51
CA ILE A 127 -30.64 24.87 27.83
C ILE A 127 -29.20 25.42 27.82
N ALA A 128 -28.41 25.12 26.78
CA ALA A 128 -27.03 25.56 26.68
C ALA A 128 -26.90 27.09 26.46
N ALA A 129 -27.68 27.64 25.52
CA ALA A 129 -27.69 29.07 25.22
C ALA A 129 -28.20 29.92 26.41
N ALA A 130 -29.12 29.39 27.23
CA ALA A 130 -29.62 30.03 28.43
C ALA A 130 -28.53 30.35 29.45
N GLY A 131 -27.66 29.38 29.74
CA GLY A 131 -26.55 29.57 30.68
C GLY A 131 -25.51 30.55 30.18
N ILE A 132 -25.29 30.61 28.85
CA ILE A 132 -24.43 31.62 28.24
C ILE A 132 -25.05 33.01 28.41
N GLN A 133 -26.34 33.17 28.10
CA GLN A 133 -27.04 34.46 28.15
C GLN A 133 -27.17 35.03 29.57
N SER A 134 -27.40 34.21 30.61
CA SER A 134 -27.48 34.72 31.99
C SER A 134 -26.12 35.03 32.63
N ILE A 135 -25.06 34.30 32.26
CA ILE A 135 -23.73 34.47 32.88
C ILE A 135 -22.88 35.52 32.17
N PHE A 136 -23.08 35.77 30.87
CA PHE A 136 -22.24 36.68 30.06
C PHE A 136 -22.00 38.06 30.70
N PRO A 137 -23.01 38.81 31.21
CA PRO A 137 -22.77 40.11 31.83
C PRO A 137 -21.92 40.00 33.11
N THR A 138 -22.19 39.00 33.94
CA THR A 138 -21.46 38.73 35.19
C THR A 138 -20.01 38.32 34.93
N ALA A 139 -19.77 37.48 33.92
CA ALA A 139 -18.43 37.11 33.49
C ALA A 139 -17.64 38.33 32.96
N LEU A 140 -18.29 39.25 32.24
CA LEU A 140 -17.67 40.48 31.76
C LEU A 140 -17.26 41.42 32.90
N VAL A 141 -18.07 41.48 33.97
CA VAL A 141 -17.74 42.22 35.20
C VAL A 141 -16.51 41.62 35.90
N PHE A 142 -16.45 40.30 36.08
CA PHE A 142 -15.28 39.64 36.68
C PHE A 142 -13.99 39.77 35.84
N LEU A 143 -14.10 40.04 34.54
CA LEU A 143 -12.97 40.31 33.65
C LEU A 143 -12.56 41.81 33.61
N THR A 144 -13.28 42.70 34.29
CA THR A 144 -13.06 44.16 34.21
C THR A 144 -12.67 44.74 35.58
N PRO A 145 -11.38 45.11 35.82
CA PRO A 145 -10.92 45.55 37.14
C PRO A 145 -11.35 46.96 37.58
N ASP A 146 -12.09 47.71 36.74
CA ASP A 146 -12.72 48.97 37.11
C ASP A 146 -14.15 49.05 36.55
N LEU A 147 -15.12 49.02 37.46
CA LEU A 147 -16.56 49.06 37.19
C LEU A 147 -17.02 50.36 36.52
N ARG A 148 -16.34 51.50 36.76
CA ARG A 148 -16.78 52.82 36.25
C ARG A 148 -16.63 52.96 34.74
N LEU A 149 -15.77 52.15 34.14
CA LEU A 149 -15.47 52.17 32.70
C LEU A 149 -16.19 51.05 31.91
N LEU A 150 -17.00 50.22 32.55
CA LEU A 150 -17.60 49.03 31.95
C LEU A 150 -18.39 49.34 30.66
N GLY A 151 -19.31 50.31 30.72
CA GLY A 151 -20.12 50.72 29.56
C GLY A 151 -19.31 51.35 28.42
N VAL A 152 -18.20 52.04 28.73
CA VAL A 152 -17.31 52.63 27.71
C VAL A 152 -16.43 51.55 27.06
N ARG A 153 -15.99 50.55 27.83
CA ARG A 153 -15.15 49.45 27.34
C ARG A 153 -15.92 48.45 26.48
N MET A 154 -17.21 48.22 26.74
CA MET A 154 -18.07 47.42 25.87
C MET A 154 -18.12 47.96 24.42
N GLY A 155 -17.96 49.27 24.22
CA GLY A 155 -17.91 49.90 22.89
C GLY A 155 -16.52 50.05 22.28
N ARG A 156 -15.45 49.51 22.90
CA ARG A 156 -14.05 49.82 22.52
C ARG A 156 -13.10 48.61 22.48
N ALA A 157 -13.63 47.41 22.26
CA ALA A 157 -12.85 46.17 22.16
C ALA A 157 -12.11 46.05 20.82
N GLY A 158 -11.04 46.85 20.62
CA GLY A 158 -10.24 46.81 19.40
C GLY A 158 -9.09 47.81 19.31
N ASP A 159 -8.09 47.72 20.20
CA ASP A 159 -6.67 47.94 19.84
C ASP A 159 -5.67 47.39 20.92
N GLU A 160 -4.36 47.57 20.69
CA GLU A 160 -3.20 46.85 21.30
C GLU A 160 -2.81 47.10 22.81
N THR A 161 -1.66 46.55 23.22
CA THR A 161 -1.24 46.09 24.58
C THR A 161 -0.18 46.92 25.33
N ALA A 162 -0.04 46.71 26.67
CA ALA A 162 1.10 47.19 27.51
C ALA A 162 1.46 46.23 28.69
N ILE A 163 2.54 46.52 29.46
CA ILE A 163 3.33 45.60 30.35
C ILE A 163 3.89 46.37 31.61
N ARG A 164 4.58 45.89 32.69
CA ARG A 164 5.28 44.64 33.15
C ARG A 164 5.61 44.68 34.68
N GLY A 165 5.69 43.53 35.40
CA GLY A 165 6.40 43.36 36.71
C GLY A 165 5.52 42.84 37.88
N ALA A 166 6.02 42.29 39.00
CA ALA A 166 7.39 41.96 39.47
C ALA A 166 7.40 40.74 40.46
N SER A 167 8.43 40.56 41.34
CA SER A 167 8.89 39.28 41.94
C SER A 167 9.17 39.29 43.47
N GLU A 168 9.32 38.12 44.14
CA GLU A 168 10.30 37.86 45.24
C GLU A 168 10.44 36.35 45.66
N GLU A 169 11.46 35.99 46.45
CA GLU A 169 11.91 34.61 46.83
C GLU A 169 12.22 34.44 48.34
N PRO A 170 12.26 33.18 48.87
CA PRO A 170 13.10 32.80 50.01
C PRO A 170 14.02 31.57 49.75
N GLY A 171 15.14 31.48 50.50
CA GLY A 171 16.29 30.59 50.20
C GLY A 171 16.35 29.20 50.88
N HIS A 172 17.39 28.44 50.51
CA HIS A 172 17.57 26.99 50.78
C HIS A 172 18.53 26.63 51.92
N GLY A 173 18.28 25.49 52.58
CA GLY A 173 19.24 24.75 53.40
C GLY A 173 19.11 23.24 53.12
N ALA A 174 20.23 22.51 53.00
CA ALA A 174 20.22 21.14 52.46
C ALA A 174 19.95 20.06 53.52
N VAL A 175 18.85 19.31 53.36
CA VAL A 175 18.51 18.12 54.15
C VAL A 175 19.10 16.87 53.50
N HIS A 176 19.63 15.94 54.30
CA HIS A 176 20.30 14.73 53.82
C HIS A 176 19.42 13.48 54.07
N VAL A 177 18.65 13.07 53.06
CA VAL A 177 17.73 11.92 53.14
C VAL A 177 18.50 10.61 53.43
N SER A 178 17.97 9.75 54.31
CA SER A 178 18.58 8.46 54.65
C SER A 178 18.31 7.39 53.60
N GLU A 179 19.26 6.44 53.43
CA GLU A 179 19.13 5.38 52.42
C GLU A 179 17.97 4.42 52.73
N GLU A 180 17.60 4.24 54.01
CA GLU A 180 16.45 3.43 54.41
C GLU A 180 15.11 4.05 53.99
N ALA A 181 14.92 5.36 54.22
CA ALA A 181 13.73 6.08 53.77
C ALA A 181 13.65 6.09 52.24
N ASN A 182 14.80 6.31 51.57
CA ASN A 182 14.91 6.17 50.13
C ASN A 182 14.42 4.79 49.63
N LEU A 183 14.92 3.69 50.23
CA LEU A 183 14.54 2.32 49.88
C LEU A 183 13.05 2.04 50.14
N ARG A 184 12.48 2.58 51.22
CA ARG A 184 11.05 2.47 51.57
C ARG A 184 10.16 3.11 50.50
N ILE A 185 10.38 4.40 50.21
CA ILE A 185 9.65 5.16 49.19
C ILE A 185 9.75 4.48 47.82
N ARG A 186 10.96 4.04 47.43
CA ARG A 186 11.20 3.35 46.16
C ARG A 186 10.38 2.07 46.06
N ARG A 187 10.42 1.20 47.09
CA ARG A 187 9.63 -0.05 47.14
C ARG A 187 8.12 0.19 47.12
N ALA A 188 7.63 1.28 47.69
CA ALA A 188 6.21 1.63 47.65
C ALA A 188 5.76 2.00 46.23
N SER A 189 6.52 2.85 45.52
CA SER A 189 6.27 3.20 44.12
C SER A 189 6.44 2.01 43.18
N ASP A 190 7.47 1.17 43.40
CA ASP A 190 7.73 -0.07 42.64
C ASP A 190 6.54 -1.04 42.73
N ARG A 191 5.85 -1.11 43.87
CA ARG A 191 4.73 -2.05 44.11
C ARG A 191 3.37 -1.52 43.65
N ARG A 192 3.18 -0.20 43.55
CA ARG A 192 1.85 0.39 43.27
C ARG A 192 1.75 1.12 41.92
N VAL A 193 2.77 1.87 41.52
CA VAL A 193 2.71 2.68 40.29
C VAL A 193 3.27 1.93 39.10
N LEU A 194 4.45 1.30 39.27
CA LEU A 194 5.13 0.61 38.18
C LEU A 194 4.28 -0.50 37.52
N PRO A 195 3.52 -1.34 38.25
CA PRO A 195 2.67 -2.36 37.61
C PRO A 195 1.55 -1.77 36.75
N ILE A 196 0.91 -0.68 37.19
CA ILE A 196 -0.17 -0.03 36.43
C ILE A 196 0.37 0.55 35.11
N VAL A 197 1.52 1.23 35.17
CA VAL A 197 2.17 1.79 33.97
C VAL A 197 2.66 0.69 33.03
N CYS A 198 3.18 -0.43 33.57
CA CYS A 198 3.53 -1.61 32.77
C CYS A 198 2.31 -2.26 32.11
N CYS A 199 1.19 -2.44 32.82
CA CYS A 199 -0.05 -3.00 32.24
C CYS A 199 -0.61 -2.10 31.13
N LEU A 200 -0.58 -0.77 31.31
CA LEU A 200 -0.97 0.16 30.24
C LEU A 200 -0.05 0.07 29.02
N TYR A 201 1.25 -0.16 29.22
CA TYR A 201 2.19 -0.39 28.14
C TYR A 201 1.93 -1.74 27.43
N VAL A 202 1.54 -2.78 28.16
CA VAL A 202 1.08 -4.05 27.57
C VAL A 202 -0.16 -3.82 26.71
N LEU A 203 -1.20 -3.18 27.26
CA LEU A 203 -2.47 -2.91 26.56
C LEU A 203 -2.25 -2.07 25.29
N SER A 204 -1.48 -0.99 25.37
CA SER A 204 -1.18 -0.13 24.21
C SER A 204 -0.37 -0.85 23.11
N TYR A 205 0.59 -1.71 23.47
CA TYR A 205 1.32 -2.49 22.47
C TYR A 205 0.51 -3.63 21.85
N LEU A 206 -0.45 -4.16 22.61
CA LEU A 206 -1.42 -5.17 22.16
C LEU A 206 -2.43 -4.53 21.18
N ASP A 207 -3.08 -3.42 21.54
CA ASP A 207 -4.05 -2.69 20.69
C ASP A 207 -3.48 -2.24 19.31
N ARG A 208 -2.18 -1.90 19.25
CA ARG A 208 -1.48 -1.60 17.98
C ARG A 208 -0.93 -2.85 17.27
N GLY A 209 -0.37 -3.81 18.01
CA GLY A 209 0.37 -4.95 17.46
C GLY A 209 -0.52 -6.03 16.86
N ASN A 210 -1.77 -6.12 17.33
CA ASN A 210 -2.79 -7.06 16.85
C ASN A 210 -2.99 -7.02 15.33
N ILE A 211 -2.70 -5.90 14.65
CA ILE A 211 -2.79 -5.80 13.19
C ILE A 211 -2.03 -6.92 12.44
N GLY A 212 -0.89 -7.41 12.96
CA GLY A 212 -0.15 -8.54 12.38
C GLY A 212 -0.80 -9.91 12.59
N ASN A 213 -1.49 -10.10 13.73
CA ASN A 213 -2.30 -11.28 14.01
C ASN A 213 -3.57 -11.27 13.16
N ALA A 214 -4.26 -10.14 13.08
CA ALA A 214 -5.43 -9.93 12.23
C ALA A 214 -5.11 -10.21 10.75
N LYS A 215 -3.95 -9.75 10.23
CA LYS A 215 -3.48 -10.12 8.88
C LYS A 215 -3.44 -11.63 8.68
N THR A 216 -2.84 -12.33 9.64
CA THR A 216 -2.62 -13.79 9.60
C THR A 216 -3.93 -14.57 9.79
N ALA A 217 -4.91 -13.98 10.48
CA ALA A 217 -6.29 -14.45 10.64
C ALA A 217 -7.24 -14.01 9.50
N GLY A 218 -6.72 -13.54 8.35
CA GLY A 218 -7.48 -13.28 7.13
C GLY A 218 -8.01 -11.86 6.95
N ALA A 219 -7.66 -10.90 7.80
CA ALA A 219 -8.18 -9.52 7.71
C ALA A 219 -7.78 -8.77 6.43
N GLN A 220 -6.67 -9.14 5.79
CA GLN A 220 -6.27 -8.55 4.51
C GLN A 220 -7.19 -9.06 3.39
N ASP A 221 -7.41 -10.38 3.35
CA ASP A 221 -8.17 -11.07 2.31
C ASP A 221 -9.67 -10.74 2.41
N ALA A 222 -10.22 -10.75 3.63
CA ALA A 222 -11.61 -10.40 3.94
C ALA A 222 -11.99 -8.94 3.63
N LEU A 223 -11.00 -8.06 3.48
CA LEU A 223 -11.18 -6.65 3.10
C LEU A 223 -10.73 -6.36 1.65
N GLY A 224 -10.27 -7.38 0.90
CA GLY A 224 -9.83 -7.26 -0.49
C GLY A 224 -8.61 -6.36 -0.70
N LEU A 225 -7.71 -6.26 0.29
CA LEU A 225 -6.62 -5.27 0.29
C LEU A 225 -5.34 -5.83 -0.34
N ASP A 226 -4.73 -5.10 -1.27
CA ASP A 226 -3.40 -5.44 -1.78
C ASP A 226 -2.27 -5.15 -0.77
N SER A 227 -1.06 -5.66 -1.02
CA SER A 227 0.11 -5.46 -0.13
C SER A 227 0.50 -3.98 0.09
N THR A 228 0.26 -3.11 -0.89
CA THR A 228 0.53 -1.66 -0.81
C THR A 228 -0.55 -0.95 0.00
N GLN A 229 -1.82 -1.33 -0.19
CA GLN A 229 -2.94 -0.87 0.65
C GLN A 229 -2.74 -1.30 2.11
N TRP A 230 -2.31 -2.53 2.35
CA TRP A 230 -1.96 -2.99 3.70
C TRP A 230 -0.82 -2.18 4.32
N ALA A 231 0.22 -1.87 3.55
CA ALA A 231 1.30 -1.00 4.01
C ALA A 231 0.81 0.43 4.34
N TRP A 232 -0.18 0.96 3.62
CA TRP A 232 -0.86 2.22 3.97
C TRP A 232 -1.69 2.12 5.26
N VAL A 233 -2.38 1.00 5.50
CA VAL A 233 -3.08 0.75 6.78
C VAL A 233 -2.08 0.80 7.95
N LEU A 234 -0.93 0.11 7.83
CA LEU A 234 0.15 0.16 8.84
C LEU A 234 0.71 1.58 9.02
N ASN A 235 1.04 2.25 7.91
CA ASN A 235 1.64 3.59 7.94
C ASN A 235 0.71 4.67 8.52
N SER A 236 -0.62 4.55 8.33
CA SER A 236 -1.60 5.52 8.85
C SER A 236 -1.47 5.73 10.37
N PHE A 237 -1.32 4.63 11.14
CA PHE A 237 -1.06 4.67 12.58
C PHE A 237 0.25 5.40 12.89
N TYR A 238 1.37 5.01 12.27
CA TYR A 238 2.68 5.59 12.57
C TYR A 238 2.78 7.06 12.18
N ILE A 239 2.15 7.49 11.08
CA ILE A 239 2.13 8.89 10.63
C ILE A 239 1.40 9.75 11.67
N CYS A 240 0.21 9.32 12.10
CA CYS A 240 -0.53 10.00 13.17
C CYS A 240 0.21 9.97 14.51
N TYR A 241 0.86 8.86 14.85
CA TYR A 241 1.64 8.73 16.08
C TYR A 241 2.79 9.76 16.12
N VAL A 242 3.65 9.77 15.09
CA VAL A 242 4.79 10.70 14.98
C VAL A 242 4.34 12.17 14.93
N ALA A 243 3.27 12.47 14.18
CA ALA A 243 2.75 13.85 14.07
C ALA A 243 2.18 14.40 15.40
N PHE A 244 1.79 13.53 16.33
CA PHE A 244 1.17 13.92 17.60
C PHE A 244 2.03 13.65 18.86
N GLU A 245 3.28 13.17 18.76
CA GLU A 245 4.15 12.96 19.94
C GLU A 245 4.30 14.21 20.83
N TRP A 246 4.19 15.43 20.27
CA TRP A 246 4.25 16.69 21.02
C TRP A 246 3.15 16.82 22.10
N THR A 247 2.04 16.08 21.96
CA THR A 247 0.94 16.01 22.95
C THR A 247 1.40 15.50 24.31
N THR A 248 2.57 14.87 24.41
CA THR A 248 3.26 14.52 25.68
C THR A 248 3.24 15.68 26.69
N MET A 249 3.28 16.93 26.25
CA MET A 249 3.20 18.12 27.10
C MET A 249 1.93 18.18 27.97
N PHE A 250 0.84 17.52 27.57
CA PHE A 250 -0.40 17.47 28.35
C PHE A 250 -0.27 16.72 29.69
N TRP A 251 0.72 15.83 29.84
CA TRP A 251 1.08 15.23 31.14
C TRP A 251 1.58 16.26 32.19
N LYS A 252 1.90 17.50 31.78
CA LYS A 252 2.18 18.63 32.69
C LYS A 252 0.96 19.50 32.97
N ILE A 253 -0.07 19.43 32.13
CA ILE A 253 -1.20 20.38 32.11
C ILE A 253 -2.42 19.78 32.80
N PHE A 254 -2.65 18.47 32.65
CA PHE A 254 -3.78 17.77 33.24
C PHE A 254 -3.33 16.76 34.32
N PRO A 255 -4.18 16.47 35.33
CA PRO A 255 -3.96 15.38 36.28
C PRO A 255 -3.79 14.04 35.55
N ALA A 256 -2.68 13.33 35.80
CA ALA A 256 -2.35 12.09 35.08
C ALA A 256 -3.44 11.02 35.25
N HIS A 257 -4.04 10.88 36.44
CA HIS A 257 -5.09 9.88 36.66
C HIS A 257 -6.35 10.14 35.80
N ILE A 258 -6.77 11.39 35.64
CA ILE A 258 -7.90 11.74 34.76
C ILE A 258 -7.49 11.56 33.30
N TYR A 259 -6.35 12.15 32.92
CA TYR A 259 -5.95 12.27 31.52
C TYR A 259 -5.64 10.92 30.88
N VAL A 260 -4.87 10.07 31.55
CA VAL A 260 -4.55 8.72 31.06
C VAL A 260 -5.80 7.83 31.03
N SER A 261 -6.75 8.01 31.96
CA SER A 261 -8.01 7.24 31.95
C SER A 261 -8.93 7.62 30.79
N VAL A 262 -9.06 8.92 30.49
CA VAL A 262 -9.83 9.39 29.32
C VAL A 262 -9.19 8.88 28.03
N LEU A 263 -7.85 9.00 27.91
CA LEU A 263 -7.13 8.44 26.77
C LEU A 263 -7.35 6.92 26.65
N CYS A 264 -7.31 6.17 27.75
CA CYS A 264 -7.50 4.71 27.77
C CYS A 264 -8.89 4.30 27.25
N VAL A 265 -9.96 5.00 27.66
CA VAL A 265 -11.31 4.78 27.10
C VAL A 265 -11.33 5.10 25.61
N CYS A 266 -10.73 6.22 25.19
CA CYS A 266 -10.75 6.64 23.78
C CYS A 266 -9.92 5.72 22.86
N TRP A 267 -8.72 5.30 23.26
CA TRP A 267 -7.84 4.48 22.41
C TRP A 267 -8.33 3.03 22.35
N GLY A 268 -8.82 2.47 23.47
CA GLY A 268 -9.50 1.18 23.48
C GLY A 268 -10.76 1.16 22.60
N ALA A 269 -11.57 2.24 22.62
CA ALA A 269 -12.71 2.37 21.72
C ALA A 269 -12.32 2.47 20.23
N ALA A 270 -11.19 3.13 19.90
CA ALA A 270 -10.64 3.17 18.54
C ALA A 270 -10.10 1.79 18.10
N ALA A 271 -9.48 1.03 19.01
CA ALA A 271 -9.08 -0.34 18.77
C ALA A 271 -10.30 -1.23 18.48
N MET A 272 -11.32 -1.23 19.35
CA MET A 272 -12.58 -1.98 19.15
C MET A 272 -13.27 -1.62 17.83
N SER A 273 -13.34 -0.33 17.49
CA SER A 273 -13.91 0.15 16.22
C SER A 273 -13.23 -0.46 14.98
N SER A 274 -11.96 -0.87 15.09
CA SER A 274 -11.24 -1.49 13.97
C SER A 274 -11.77 -2.88 13.59
N GLY A 275 -12.40 -3.60 14.52
CA GLY A 275 -13.10 -4.86 14.20
C GLY A 275 -14.44 -4.66 13.47
N ALA A 276 -15.01 -3.45 13.54
CA ALA A 276 -16.25 -3.09 12.85
C ALA A 276 -16.03 -2.59 11.41
N ALA A 277 -14.79 -2.29 11.02
CA ALA A 277 -14.44 -1.74 9.71
C ALA A 277 -14.75 -2.72 8.56
N ARG A 278 -15.27 -2.20 7.45
CA ARG A 278 -15.73 -2.96 6.27
C ARG A 278 -14.96 -2.65 4.98
N ASN A 279 -14.06 -1.67 5.02
CA ASN A 279 -13.25 -1.24 3.89
C ASN A 279 -11.94 -0.59 4.37
N MET A 280 -11.03 -0.34 3.43
CA MET A 280 -9.73 0.31 3.70
C MET A 280 -9.89 1.66 4.43
N ALA A 281 -10.85 2.49 4.03
CA ALA A 281 -10.98 3.85 4.55
C ALA A 281 -11.40 3.87 6.03
N GLU A 282 -12.36 3.02 6.41
CA GLU A 282 -12.76 2.84 7.81
C GLU A 282 -11.60 2.34 8.68
N LEU A 283 -10.84 1.34 8.20
CA LEU A 283 -9.70 0.80 8.94
C LEU A 283 -8.52 1.79 9.05
N VAL A 284 -8.28 2.60 8.01
CA VAL A 284 -7.31 3.72 8.06
C VAL A 284 -7.77 4.78 9.06
N VAL A 285 -9.07 5.13 9.09
CA VAL A 285 -9.60 6.13 10.03
C VAL A 285 -9.46 5.66 11.49
N THR A 286 -9.78 4.40 11.81
CA THR A 286 -9.61 3.89 13.19
C THR A 286 -8.14 3.78 13.59
N ARG A 287 -7.25 3.40 12.68
CA ARG A 287 -5.79 3.39 12.90
C ARG A 287 -5.21 4.79 13.09
N CYS A 288 -5.68 5.80 12.34
CA CYS A 288 -5.34 7.20 12.56
C CYS A 288 -5.77 7.68 13.96
N PHE A 289 -7.01 7.41 14.38
CA PHE A 289 -7.48 7.76 15.73
C PHE A 289 -6.67 7.08 16.83
N LEU A 290 -6.37 5.79 16.69
CA LEU A 290 -5.50 5.07 17.63
C LEU A 290 -4.12 5.74 17.70
N GLY A 291 -3.51 6.07 16.55
CA GLY A 291 -2.22 6.74 16.48
C GLY A 291 -2.19 8.09 17.21
N VAL A 292 -3.20 8.95 17.00
CA VAL A 292 -3.31 10.25 17.70
C VAL A 292 -3.46 10.09 19.21
N LEU A 293 -4.25 9.12 19.67
CA LEU A 293 -4.54 8.94 21.09
C LEU A 293 -3.35 8.29 21.83
N GLU A 294 -2.71 7.30 21.23
CA GLU A 294 -1.56 6.59 21.79
C GLU A 294 -0.25 7.40 21.75
N ALA A 295 -0.11 8.35 20.82
CA ALA A 295 1.06 9.24 20.70
C ALA A 295 1.45 9.89 22.03
N THR A 296 0.45 10.22 22.85
CA THR A 296 0.65 10.83 24.16
C THR A 296 1.25 9.87 25.19
N PHE A 297 0.98 8.57 25.09
CA PHE A 297 1.28 7.59 26.14
C PHE A 297 2.70 7.02 26.02
N GLY A 298 3.14 6.60 24.83
CA GLY A 298 4.41 5.89 24.67
C GLY A 298 5.66 6.72 25.02
N SER A 299 5.61 8.03 24.75
CA SER A 299 6.59 9.03 25.18
C SER A 299 6.33 9.55 26.61
N GLY A 300 5.06 9.66 26.98
CA GLY A 300 4.61 10.18 28.27
C GLY A 300 4.87 9.26 29.46
N ALA A 301 4.74 7.95 29.32
CA ALA A 301 5.00 7.00 30.41
C ALA A 301 6.49 7.00 30.86
N PRO A 302 7.49 7.02 29.96
CA PRO A 302 8.88 7.34 30.31
C PRO A 302 9.01 8.68 31.03
N TYR A 303 8.37 9.74 30.53
CA TYR A 303 8.46 11.06 31.16
C TYR A 303 7.86 11.07 32.58
N PHE A 304 6.71 10.43 32.79
CA PHE A 304 6.07 10.25 34.09
C PHE A 304 6.93 9.46 35.07
N LEU A 305 7.55 8.34 34.67
CA LEU A 305 8.48 7.60 35.53
C LEU A 305 9.69 8.44 35.95
N SER A 306 10.14 9.38 35.10
CA SER A 306 11.24 10.30 35.46
C SER A 306 10.88 11.28 36.60
N MET A 307 9.59 11.52 36.85
CA MET A 307 9.13 12.31 38.01
C MET A 307 9.10 11.53 39.34
N LEU A 308 9.32 10.20 39.32
CA LEU A 308 9.10 9.32 40.47
C LEU A 308 10.37 8.61 40.97
N TYR A 309 11.43 8.56 40.16
CA TYR A 309 12.66 7.82 40.45
C TYR A 309 13.91 8.63 40.10
N ARG A 310 14.96 8.56 40.93
CA ARG A 310 16.21 9.28 40.68
C ARG A 310 16.93 8.68 39.46
N ARG A 311 17.82 9.45 38.82
CA ARG A 311 18.58 9.06 37.61
C ARG A 311 19.32 7.71 37.71
N ARG A 312 19.73 7.28 38.92
CA ARG A 312 20.35 5.96 39.19
C ARG A 312 19.34 4.81 39.28
N GLU A 313 18.09 5.09 39.65
CA GLU A 313 17.01 4.13 39.84
C GLU A 313 16.17 3.93 38.57
N LEU A 314 16.11 4.96 37.73
CA LEU A 314 15.26 5.04 36.55
C LEU A 314 15.61 4.01 35.47
N GLY A 315 16.90 3.67 35.29
CA GLY A 315 17.39 2.82 34.18
C GLY A 315 16.75 1.43 34.11
N PHE A 316 16.80 0.68 35.21
CA PHE A 316 16.13 -0.63 35.31
C PHE A 316 14.62 -0.56 35.05
N ARG A 317 13.95 0.49 35.54
CA ARG A 317 12.49 0.66 35.46
C ARG A 317 12.03 1.04 34.06
N MET A 318 12.77 1.91 33.39
CA MET A 318 12.60 2.21 31.97
C MET A 318 12.79 0.97 31.11
N SER A 319 13.86 0.21 31.35
CA SER A 319 14.18 -0.97 30.54
C SER A 319 13.19 -2.12 30.77
N LEU A 320 12.63 -2.23 31.99
CA LEU A 320 11.49 -3.09 32.28
C LEU A 320 10.21 -2.63 31.58
N LEU A 321 9.91 -1.32 31.56
CA LEU A 321 8.74 -0.75 30.88
C LEU A 321 8.80 -1.01 29.37
N ILE A 322 9.89 -0.65 28.68
CA ILE A 322 10.04 -0.95 27.25
C ILE A 322 10.04 -2.47 27.02
N GLY A 323 10.62 -3.25 27.95
CA GLY A 323 10.55 -4.71 27.97
C GLY A 323 9.14 -5.29 28.06
N MET A 324 8.10 -4.52 28.38
CA MET A 324 6.71 -4.99 28.30
C MET A 324 6.20 -5.15 26.86
N SER A 325 6.84 -4.53 25.86
CA SER A 325 6.42 -4.66 24.45
C SER A 325 6.51 -6.09 23.88
N PRO A 326 7.59 -6.88 24.03
CA PRO A 326 7.57 -8.30 23.63
C PRO A 326 6.60 -9.11 24.50
N LEU A 327 6.38 -8.75 25.77
CA LEU A 327 5.38 -9.41 26.59
C LEU A 327 3.94 -9.14 26.07
N ALA A 328 3.66 -7.94 25.57
CA ALA A 328 2.40 -7.62 24.88
C ALA A 328 2.20 -8.48 23.63
N ASN A 329 3.24 -8.58 22.77
CA ASN A 329 3.18 -9.41 21.58
C ASN A 329 3.05 -10.91 21.91
N THR A 330 3.56 -11.35 23.06
CA THR A 330 3.33 -12.70 23.61
C THR A 330 1.85 -12.92 23.93
N PHE A 331 1.22 -11.99 24.66
CA PHE A 331 -0.21 -12.06 24.98
C PHE A 331 -1.09 -11.97 23.74
N ALA A 332 -0.85 -11.02 22.83
CA ALA A 332 -1.61 -10.88 21.59
C ALA A 332 -1.52 -12.15 20.72
N SER A 333 -0.31 -12.72 20.55
CA SER A 333 -0.13 -14.00 19.83
C SER A 333 -0.91 -15.15 20.49
N SER A 334 -0.89 -15.22 21.83
CA SER A 334 -1.57 -16.28 22.60
C SER A 334 -3.09 -16.15 22.61
N LEU A 335 -3.60 -14.91 22.68
CA LEU A 335 -5.02 -14.60 22.54
C LEU A 335 -5.50 -14.92 21.13
N ALA A 336 -4.72 -14.55 20.11
CA ALA A 336 -5.07 -14.81 18.72
C ALA A 336 -5.11 -16.31 18.40
N TYR A 337 -4.17 -17.12 18.91
CA TYR A 337 -4.24 -18.58 18.87
C TYR A 337 -5.56 -19.14 19.45
N GLY A 338 -6.06 -18.59 20.55
CA GLY A 338 -7.33 -19.03 21.16
C GLY A 338 -8.58 -18.51 20.43
N ILE A 339 -8.58 -17.24 20.03
CA ILE A 339 -9.73 -16.57 19.41
C ILE A 339 -9.96 -17.07 17.97
N THR A 340 -8.89 -17.39 17.22
CA THR A 340 -9.02 -17.92 15.85
C THR A 340 -9.64 -19.31 15.76
N GLN A 341 -9.76 -20.03 16.89
CA GLN A 341 -10.48 -21.30 16.97
C GLN A 341 -12.00 -21.14 17.22
N ILE A 342 -12.47 -19.92 17.53
CA ILE A 342 -13.89 -19.65 17.80
C ILE A 342 -14.67 -19.64 16.48
N ARG A 343 -15.48 -20.68 16.25
CA ARG A 343 -16.43 -20.74 15.13
C ARG A 343 -17.73 -20.03 15.52
N GLY A 344 -18.00 -18.89 14.89
CA GLY A 344 -19.19 -18.07 15.12
C GLY A 344 -19.59 -17.27 13.89
N SER A 345 -20.58 -16.39 14.01
CA SER A 345 -21.11 -15.56 12.91
C SER A 345 -20.29 -14.30 12.58
N LEU A 346 -19.17 -14.08 13.27
CA LEU A 346 -18.22 -13.00 13.02
C LEU A 346 -16.86 -13.58 12.66
N GLU A 347 -16.20 -12.97 11.68
CA GLU A 347 -14.86 -13.36 11.23
C GLU A 347 -13.85 -13.27 12.40
N PRO A 348 -12.99 -14.28 12.63
CA PRO A 348 -12.19 -14.33 13.86
C PRO A 348 -11.26 -13.13 14.06
N TRP A 349 -10.74 -12.53 12.98
CA TRP A 349 -9.90 -11.33 13.05
C TRP A 349 -10.63 -10.11 13.65
N ARG A 350 -11.95 -10.02 13.52
CA ARG A 350 -12.77 -8.96 14.12
C ARG A 350 -12.89 -9.13 15.63
N LEU A 351 -13.02 -10.38 16.08
CA LEU A 351 -13.08 -10.72 17.49
C LEU A 351 -11.78 -10.36 18.21
N LEU A 352 -10.62 -10.45 17.54
CA LEU A 352 -9.33 -9.98 18.09
C LEU A 352 -9.44 -8.51 18.54
N PHE A 353 -9.77 -7.59 17.63
CA PHE A 353 -9.84 -6.16 17.94
C PHE A 353 -10.92 -5.81 18.98
N ILE A 354 -12.06 -6.50 18.96
CA ILE A 354 -13.17 -6.25 19.89
C ILE A 354 -12.82 -6.72 21.31
N ILE A 355 -12.28 -7.93 21.46
CA ILE A 355 -11.92 -8.50 22.77
C ILE A 355 -10.77 -7.70 23.37
N GLU A 356 -9.71 -7.47 22.62
CA GLU A 356 -8.50 -6.80 23.11
C GLU A 356 -8.76 -5.34 23.52
N GLY A 357 -9.39 -4.53 22.66
CA GLY A 357 -9.73 -3.15 23.00
C GLY A 357 -10.75 -3.04 24.15
N SER A 358 -11.58 -4.06 24.38
CA SER A 358 -12.47 -4.09 25.54
C SER A 358 -11.71 -4.25 26.87
N LEU A 359 -10.61 -5.01 26.90
CA LEU A 359 -9.75 -5.16 28.08
C LEU A 359 -9.09 -3.81 28.44
N THR A 360 -8.68 -3.05 27.42
CA THR A 360 -8.18 -1.67 27.58
C THR A 360 -9.24 -0.77 28.23
N VAL A 361 -10.47 -0.72 27.69
CA VAL A 361 -11.55 0.11 28.25
C VAL A 361 -11.91 -0.31 29.68
N LEU A 362 -11.94 -1.62 29.97
CA LEU A 362 -12.19 -2.17 31.31
C LEU A 362 -11.05 -1.88 32.31
N PHE A 363 -9.85 -1.57 31.86
CA PHE A 363 -8.74 -1.17 32.74
C PHE A 363 -8.77 0.32 33.11
N ALA A 364 -9.45 1.19 32.33
CA ALA A 364 -9.51 2.63 32.59
C ALA A 364 -10.01 3.03 34.01
N PRO A 365 -10.99 2.36 34.63
CA PRO A 365 -11.35 2.62 36.03
C PRO A 365 -10.21 2.32 37.02
N VAL A 366 -9.37 1.33 36.76
CA VAL A 366 -8.19 1.01 37.59
C VAL A 366 -7.18 2.14 37.51
N VAL A 367 -6.94 2.69 36.31
CA VAL A 367 -6.11 3.89 36.13
C VAL A 367 -6.68 5.06 36.94
N TYR A 368 -7.98 5.33 36.82
CA TYR A 368 -8.63 6.49 37.43
C TYR A 368 -8.55 6.50 38.97
N PHE A 369 -8.70 5.34 39.61
CA PHE A 369 -8.67 5.24 41.07
C PHE A 369 -7.27 5.01 41.67
N PHE A 370 -6.33 4.40 40.93
CA PHE A 370 -5.04 3.96 41.50
C PHE A 370 -3.79 4.63 40.92
N LEU A 371 -3.85 5.31 39.75
CA LEU A 371 -2.73 6.10 39.25
C LEU A 371 -2.55 7.39 40.09
N ILE A 372 -1.31 7.84 40.26
CA ILE A 372 -1.00 9.09 40.98
C ILE A 372 -0.66 10.23 40.00
N ASP A 373 -0.97 11.46 40.39
CA ASP A 373 -0.60 12.67 39.61
C ASP A 373 0.88 13.06 39.80
N SER A 374 1.38 12.98 41.03
CA SER A 374 2.72 13.43 41.42
C SER A 374 3.12 12.84 42.79
N PRO A 375 4.41 12.86 43.19
CA PRO A 375 4.86 12.42 44.51
C PRO A 375 4.10 13.13 45.66
N ALA A 376 3.89 14.44 45.55
CA ALA A 376 3.15 15.25 46.52
C ALA A 376 1.69 14.80 46.74
N LYS A 377 1.07 14.20 45.72
CA LYS A 377 -0.32 13.70 45.74
C LYS A 377 -0.42 12.18 45.98
N ALA A 378 0.68 11.50 46.28
CA ALA A 378 0.72 10.05 46.43
C ALA A 378 0.03 9.58 47.72
N LYS A 379 -1.29 9.31 47.64
CA LYS A 379 -2.16 8.82 48.74
C LYS A 379 -1.64 7.56 49.46
N PHE A 380 -0.66 6.84 48.89
CA PHE A 380 -0.10 5.62 49.46
C PHE A 380 1.17 5.81 50.30
N LEU A 381 1.78 6.99 50.26
CA LEU A 381 2.91 7.38 51.12
C LEU A 381 2.37 8.07 52.38
N THR A 382 3.09 7.98 53.50
CA THR A 382 2.85 8.85 54.68
C THR A 382 3.20 10.30 54.34
N ASP A 383 2.75 11.27 55.15
CA ASP A 383 3.05 12.68 54.88
C ASP A 383 4.56 12.98 54.97
N GLU A 384 5.27 12.29 55.89
CA GLU A 384 6.74 12.24 55.97
C GLU A 384 7.38 11.64 54.70
N ASP A 385 6.95 10.44 54.29
CA ASP A 385 7.46 9.80 53.06
C ASP A 385 7.15 10.67 51.81
N ARG A 386 6.06 11.47 51.81
CA ARG A 386 5.77 12.42 50.72
C ARG A 386 6.74 13.59 50.70
N MET A 387 7.03 14.23 51.83
CA MET A 387 8.04 15.30 51.89
C MET A 387 9.41 14.79 51.43
N LEU A 388 9.87 13.67 52.00
CA LEU A 388 11.10 12.99 51.60
C LEU A 388 11.09 12.52 50.13
N SER A 389 9.90 12.25 49.55
CA SER A 389 9.76 11.93 48.12
C SER A 389 9.92 13.11 47.18
N ILE A 390 9.73 14.34 47.67
CA ILE A 390 9.94 15.59 46.93
C ILE A 390 11.40 16.03 47.10
N GLU A 391 11.90 16.07 48.34
CA GLU A 391 13.28 16.46 48.66
C GLU A 391 14.33 15.59 47.94
N ARG A 392 14.12 14.27 47.87
CA ARG A 392 15.00 13.33 47.11
C ARG A 392 15.06 13.59 45.59
N LEU A 393 14.18 14.44 45.06
CA LEU A 393 14.11 14.81 43.64
C LEU A 393 14.55 16.27 43.42
N GLN A 394 14.23 17.20 44.33
CA GLN A 394 14.64 18.60 44.27
C GLN A 394 16.15 18.80 44.48
N LEU A 395 16.85 17.84 45.09
CA LEU A 395 18.31 17.88 45.23
C LEU A 395 19.04 17.75 43.87
N ARG A 396 19.29 18.92 43.24
CA ARG A 396 20.32 19.23 42.20
C ARG A 396 19.95 19.09 40.71
N ASP A 397 18.73 19.44 40.32
CA ASP A 397 18.42 19.96 38.96
C ASP A 397 17.23 20.95 39.03
N SER A 398 17.47 22.26 39.32
CA SER A 398 16.36 23.24 39.49
C SER A 398 15.60 23.57 38.20
N THR A 399 15.99 22.98 37.07
CA THR A 399 15.37 23.24 35.75
C THR A 399 13.92 22.74 35.62
N ALA A 400 13.42 22.03 36.63
CA ALA A 400 12.00 21.72 36.79
C ALA A 400 11.15 22.94 37.22
N GLU A 401 11.72 23.85 38.02
CA GLU A 401 11.01 25.01 38.61
C GLU A 401 11.36 26.32 37.87
N ASP A 402 12.61 26.51 37.42
CA ASP A 402 13.05 27.64 36.58
C ASP A 402 12.40 27.68 35.18
N GLY A 403 11.75 26.59 34.76
CA GLY A 403 11.25 26.41 33.41
C GLY A 403 12.34 26.15 32.36
N VAL A 404 11.99 26.34 31.08
CA VAL A 404 12.78 25.84 29.95
C VAL A 404 14.06 26.67 29.73
N LYS A 405 15.21 26.16 30.20
CA LYS A 405 16.53 26.76 29.96
C LYS A 405 16.94 26.59 28.48
N TRP A 406 16.53 27.51 27.61
CA TRP A 406 16.78 27.49 26.16
C TRP A 406 18.24 27.27 25.72
N LYS A 407 19.23 27.65 26.53
CA LYS A 407 20.65 27.32 26.30
C LYS A 407 20.89 25.81 26.30
N GLN A 408 20.29 25.09 27.25
CA GLN A 408 20.38 23.62 27.36
C GLN A 408 19.59 22.93 26.23
N VAL A 409 18.42 23.47 25.83
CA VAL A 409 17.65 22.98 24.68
C VAL A 409 18.48 23.05 23.38
N MET A 410 19.11 24.20 23.11
CA MET A 410 20.01 24.36 21.95
C MET A 410 21.26 23.48 22.04
N ALA A 411 21.79 23.26 23.24
CA ALA A 411 22.85 22.27 23.47
C ALA A 411 22.38 20.82 23.22
N GLY A 412 21.08 20.53 23.36
CA GLY A 412 20.48 19.23 23.00
C GLY A 412 20.41 19.02 21.49
N PHE A 413 19.93 20.02 20.74
CA PHE A 413 19.87 19.99 19.27
C PHE A 413 21.24 20.01 18.57
N THR A 414 22.32 20.33 19.27
CA THR A 414 23.69 20.37 18.69
C THR A 414 24.59 19.24 19.19
N ASP A 415 24.08 18.33 20.03
CA ASP A 415 24.87 17.23 20.60
C ASP A 415 24.84 15.99 19.70
N TYR A 416 25.97 15.69 19.04
CA TYR A 416 26.13 14.50 18.19
C TYR A 416 25.72 13.20 18.88
N LYS A 417 25.84 13.12 20.22
CA LYS A 417 25.44 11.95 21.01
C LYS A 417 23.97 11.59 20.78
N ASN A 418 23.09 12.58 20.69
CA ASN A 418 21.66 12.37 20.49
C ASN A 418 21.40 11.75 19.10
N TYR A 419 22.04 12.26 18.05
CA TYR A 419 21.90 11.73 16.69
C TYR A 419 22.43 10.29 16.55
N VAL A 420 23.57 9.96 17.17
CA VAL A 420 24.09 8.57 17.18
C VAL A 420 23.13 7.63 17.91
N HIS A 421 22.60 8.03 19.07
CA HIS A 421 21.58 7.24 19.78
C HIS A 421 20.26 7.12 18.98
N SER A 422 19.85 8.18 18.28
CA SER A 422 18.65 8.18 17.43
C SER A 422 18.81 7.23 16.25
N LEU A 423 19.99 7.18 15.63
CA LEU A 423 20.29 6.24 14.53
C LEU A 423 20.33 4.78 15.01
N ILE A 424 20.89 4.52 16.20
CA ILE A 424 20.78 3.19 16.84
C ILE A 424 19.31 2.85 17.13
N HIS A 425 18.50 3.81 17.57
CA HIS A 425 17.08 3.60 17.86
C HIS A 425 16.28 3.33 16.58
N PHE A 426 16.52 4.08 15.50
CA PHE A 426 15.96 3.87 14.16
C PHE A 426 16.26 2.44 13.64
N CYS A 427 17.52 2.01 13.72
CA CYS A 427 17.91 0.67 13.27
C CYS A 427 17.24 -0.45 14.08
N ALA A 428 17.07 -0.26 15.40
CA ALA A 428 16.39 -1.22 16.26
C ALA A 428 14.86 -1.17 16.09
N ASN A 429 14.29 0.01 15.88
CA ASN A 429 12.85 0.24 15.78
C ASN A 429 12.28 -0.23 14.42
N TYR A 430 13.08 -0.17 13.35
CA TYR A 430 12.79 -0.89 12.09
C TYR A 430 12.50 -2.38 12.36
N SER A 431 13.46 -3.05 13.01
CA SER A 431 13.40 -4.50 13.25
C SER A 431 12.29 -4.86 14.25
N PHE A 432 12.06 -3.98 15.23
CA PHE A 432 10.95 -4.08 16.19
C PHE A 432 9.58 -4.05 15.49
N ALA A 433 9.33 -3.04 14.65
CA ALA A 433 8.06 -2.88 13.95
C ALA A 433 7.86 -3.96 12.87
N ALA A 434 8.93 -4.35 12.17
CA ALA A 434 8.93 -5.46 11.23
C ALA A 434 8.49 -6.78 11.90
N LEU A 435 9.12 -7.16 13.03
CA LEU A 435 8.73 -8.36 13.76
C LEU A 435 7.29 -8.24 14.28
N SER A 436 6.94 -7.12 14.91
CA SER A 436 5.61 -6.92 15.48
C SER A 436 4.47 -7.04 14.46
N ASN A 437 4.69 -6.57 13.22
CA ASN A 437 3.64 -6.51 12.20
C ASN A 437 3.61 -7.75 11.28
N PHE A 438 4.73 -8.48 11.13
CA PHE A 438 4.86 -9.54 10.13
C PHE A 438 5.34 -10.90 10.66
N LEU A 439 5.81 -11.02 11.91
CA LEU A 439 6.34 -12.32 12.42
C LEU A 439 5.32 -13.48 12.34
N PRO A 440 4.02 -13.32 12.68
CA PRO A 440 3.05 -14.41 12.53
C PRO A 440 2.87 -14.87 11.08
N THR A 441 2.94 -13.93 10.12
CA THR A 441 2.92 -14.22 8.68
C THR A 441 4.21 -14.94 8.25
N ILE A 442 5.38 -14.46 8.69
CA ILE A 442 6.68 -15.09 8.43
C ILE A 442 6.74 -16.54 8.96
N VAL A 443 6.02 -16.86 10.04
CA VAL A 443 5.92 -18.24 10.56
C VAL A 443 4.87 -19.07 9.80
N LYS A 444 3.70 -18.51 9.46
CA LYS A 444 2.72 -19.18 8.57
C LYS A 444 3.40 -19.63 7.27
N ASP A 445 4.17 -18.74 6.67
CA ASP A 445 4.91 -18.97 5.41
C ASP A 445 6.20 -19.81 5.61
N MET A 446 6.32 -20.56 6.71
CA MET A 446 7.23 -21.71 6.85
C MET A 446 6.50 -23.06 6.73
N GLY A 447 5.22 -23.06 6.33
CA GLY A 447 4.40 -24.27 6.21
C GLY A 447 3.60 -24.63 7.47
N TYR A 448 3.39 -23.67 8.39
CA TYR A 448 2.56 -23.86 9.56
C TYR A 448 1.14 -23.30 9.33
N ASP A 449 0.13 -24.04 9.81
CA ASP A 449 -1.27 -23.60 9.82
C ASP A 449 -1.42 -22.19 10.43
N PRO A 450 -2.33 -21.31 9.93
CA PRO A 450 -2.47 -19.94 10.43
C PRO A 450 -2.71 -19.82 11.94
N VAL A 451 -3.42 -20.77 12.57
CA VAL A 451 -3.61 -20.83 14.02
C VAL A 451 -2.31 -21.26 14.69
N ALA A 452 -1.70 -22.37 14.21
CA ALA A 452 -0.44 -22.88 14.75
C ALA A 452 0.70 -21.83 14.69
N ALA A 453 0.77 -21.04 13.62
CA ALA A 453 1.73 -19.96 13.46
C ALA A 453 1.63 -18.89 14.57
N GLN A 454 0.41 -18.49 14.94
CA GLN A 454 0.15 -17.55 16.03
C GLN A 454 0.52 -18.15 17.41
N GLY A 455 0.30 -19.46 17.59
CA GLY A 455 0.79 -20.19 18.76
C GLY A 455 2.33 -20.21 18.85
N LEU A 456 3.01 -20.38 17.71
CA LEU A 456 4.47 -20.46 17.60
C LEU A 456 5.19 -19.10 17.73
N THR A 457 4.53 -17.96 17.51
CA THR A 457 5.17 -16.65 17.75
C THR A 457 5.26 -16.29 19.24
N ALA A 458 4.33 -16.74 20.08
CA ALA A 458 4.30 -16.36 21.50
C ALA A 458 5.58 -16.78 22.27
N PRO A 459 6.12 -18.01 22.14
CA PRO A 459 7.37 -18.41 22.79
C PRO A 459 8.59 -17.55 22.41
N ALA A 460 8.73 -17.16 21.13
CA ALA A 460 9.83 -16.30 20.67
C ALA A 460 9.78 -14.92 21.33
N TYR A 461 8.60 -14.31 21.42
CA TYR A 461 8.41 -13.05 22.12
C TYR A 461 8.63 -13.17 23.64
N PHE A 462 8.21 -14.27 24.26
CA PHE A 462 8.43 -14.49 25.69
C PHE A 462 9.92 -14.65 26.02
N ALA A 463 10.68 -15.36 25.18
CA ALA A 463 12.13 -15.45 25.30
C ALA A 463 12.81 -14.07 25.13
N ALA A 464 12.34 -13.25 24.19
CA ALA A 464 12.81 -11.88 24.04
C ALA A 464 12.53 -11.00 25.27
N PHE A 465 11.36 -11.16 25.93
CA PHE A 465 11.06 -10.49 27.20
C PHE A 465 12.04 -10.89 28.32
N LEU A 466 12.28 -12.19 28.52
CA LEU A 466 13.22 -12.68 29.54
C LEU A 466 14.64 -12.14 29.29
N ILE A 467 15.07 -12.08 28.03
CA ILE A 467 16.38 -11.53 27.65
C ILE A 467 16.41 -10.00 27.79
N CYS A 468 15.31 -9.27 27.55
CA CYS A 468 15.21 -7.84 27.90
C CYS A 468 15.47 -7.60 29.39
N VAL A 469 14.86 -8.38 30.28
CA VAL A 469 15.04 -8.27 31.73
C VAL A 469 16.47 -8.63 32.14
N LEU A 470 17.01 -9.74 31.63
CA LEU A 470 18.38 -10.19 31.91
C LEU A 470 19.43 -9.19 31.41
N ALA A 471 19.32 -8.73 30.15
CA ALA A 471 20.23 -7.77 29.56
C ALA A 471 20.15 -6.41 30.28
N SER A 472 18.98 -6.00 30.76
CA SER A 472 18.83 -4.80 31.61
C SER A 472 19.56 -4.94 32.94
N TYR A 473 19.41 -6.08 33.63
CA TYR A 473 20.13 -6.38 34.86
C TYR A 473 21.65 -6.40 34.65
N VAL A 474 22.14 -7.05 33.59
CA VAL A 474 23.55 -7.08 33.19
C VAL A 474 24.08 -5.69 32.84
N SER A 475 23.30 -4.91 32.09
CA SER A 475 23.63 -3.54 31.66
C SER A 475 23.85 -2.59 32.84
N ASP A 476 23.00 -2.68 33.87
CA ASP A 476 23.14 -1.88 35.09
C ASP A 476 24.19 -2.46 36.08
N ARG A 477 24.34 -3.80 36.15
CA ARG A 477 25.35 -4.46 37.01
C ARG A 477 26.79 -4.19 36.54
N PHE A 478 27.05 -4.20 35.24
CA PHE A 478 28.38 -3.99 34.67
C PHE A 478 28.64 -2.58 34.15
N GLY A 479 27.60 -1.72 34.04
CA GLY A 479 27.71 -0.31 33.63
C GLY A 479 28.21 -0.05 32.20
N ARG A 480 28.67 -1.07 31.46
CA ARG A 480 29.23 -0.96 30.10
C ARG A 480 28.16 -1.16 29.03
N ARG A 481 27.09 -0.37 29.09
CA ARG A 481 25.85 -0.55 28.30
C ARG A 481 26.08 -0.76 26.79
N GLY A 482 27.05 -0.06 26.20
CA GLY A 482 27.39 -0.20 24.77
C GLY A 482 27.86 -1.60 24.34
N PHE A 483 28.55 -2.36 25.19
CA PHE A 483 28.88 -3.76 24.88
C PHE A 483 27.65 -4.68 24.97
N VAL A 484 26.70 -4.38 25.86
CA VAL A 484 25.45 -5.16 25.96
C VAL A 484 24.59 -4.92 24.72
N VAL A 485 24.40 -3.67 24.30
CA VAL A 485 23.71 -3.31 23.04
C VAL A 485 24.39 -3.96 21.83
N ALA A 486 25.72 -3.92 21.74
CA ALA A 486 26.45 -4.56 20.65
C ALA A 486 26.32 -6.09 20.66
N GLY A 487 26.34 -6.73 21.83
CA GLY A 487 26.18 -8.18 21.97
C GLY A 487 24.78 -8.68 21.62
N THR A 488 23.72 -8.00 22.09
CA THR A 488 22.35 -8.37 21.74
C THR A 488 22.05 -8.07 20.27
N ALA A 489 22.54 -6.95 19.73
CA ALA A 489 22.45 -6.67 18.29
C ALA A 489 23.19 -7.72 17.44
N ALA A 490 24.38 -8.17 17.84
CA ALA A 490 25.10 -9.24 17.12
C ALA A 490 24.31 -10.56 17.07
N MET A 491 23.59 -10.91 18.14
CA MET A 491 22.66 -12.05 18.12
C MET A 491 21.50 -11.84 17.13
N GLY A 492 20.97 -10.61 17.04
CA GLY A 492 19.95 -10.23 16.05
C GLY A 492 20.46 -10.27 14.60
N VAL A 493 21.74 -9.96 14.36
CA VAL A 493 22.40 -10.12 13.05
C VAL A 493 22.44 -11.58 12.63
N VAL A 494 22.76 -12.51 13.55
CA VAL A 494 22.71 -13.95 13.25
C VAL A 494 21.28 -14.38 12.93
N GLY A 495 20.29 -13.90 13.68
CA GLY A 495 18.87 -14.20 13.44
C GLY A 495 18.38 -13.77 12.05
N TYR A 496 18.55 -12.49 11.70
CA TYR A 496 18.19 -12.00 10.38
C TYR A 496 19.07 -12.56 9.26
N GLY A 497 20.34 -12.87 9.52
CA GLY A 497 21.23 -13.54 8.59
C GLY A 497 20.73 -14.94 8.21
N LEU A 498 20.30 -15.73 9.18
CA LEU A 498 19.66 -17.03 8.95
C LEU A 498 18.37 -16.89 8.13
N LEU A 499 17.50 -15.93 8.47
CA LEU A 499 16.26 -15.67 7.74
C LEU A 499 16.50 -15.22 6.28
N ALA A 500 17.53 -14.42 6.02
CA ALA A 500 17.83 -13.92 4.66
C ALA A 500 18.61 -14.92 3.79
N ALA A 501 19.41 -15.80 4.39
CA ALA A 501 20.26 -16.75 3.69
C ALA A 501 19.60 -18.12 3.45
N ILE A 502 18.73 -18.60 4.35
CA ILE A 502 18.11 -19.92 4.23
C ILE A 502 16.87 -19.84 3.34
N ARG A 503 17.07 -20.08 2.04
CA ARG A 503 16.05 -20.15 0.99
C ARG A 503 15.61 -21.58 0.66
N ASP A 504 15.64 -22.46 1.65
CA ASP A 504 15.29 -23.88 1.54
C ASP A 504 14.08 -24.17 2.43
N GLU A 505 12.97 -24.58 1.82
CA GLU A 505 11.69 -24.82 2.50
C GLU A 505 11.78 -26.01 3.46
N ASN A 506 12.61 -27.00 3.13
CA ASN A 506 12.89 -28.18 3.96
C ASN A 506 13.63 -27.82 5.28
N ARG A 507 14.04 -26.55 5.45
CA ARG A 507 14.77 -26.05 6.63
C ARG A 507 13.96 -25.06 7.48
N ALA A 508 12.63 -25.19 7.48
CA ALA A 508 11.71 -24.41 8.32
C ALA A 508 12.20 -24.23 9.78
N GLY A 509 12.69 -25.30 10.43
CA GLY A 509 13.21 -25.22 11.80
C GLY A 509 14.42 -24.28 11.97
N ALA A 510 15.29 -24.15 10.97
CA ALA A 510 16.43 -23.23 11.00
C ALA A 510 15.99 -21.77 10.74
N ARG A 511 14.98 -21.56 9.88
CA ARG A 511 14.34 -20.26 9.66
C ARG A 511 13.64 -19.78 10.95
N TYR A 512 12.92 -20.67 11.62
CA TYR A 512 12.26 -20.43 12.90
C TYR A 512 13.26 -20.10 14.03
N ALA A 513 14.39 -20.81 14.11
CA ALA A 513 15.49 -20.45 15.02
C ALA A 513 16.08 -19.06 14.71
N GLY A 514 16.18 -18.69 13.43
CA GLY A 514 16.55 -17.33 13.01
C GLY A 514 15.60 -16.26 13.54
N ALA A 515 14.28 -16.51 13.47
CA ALA A 515 13.27 -15.60 14.02
C ALA A 515 13.36 -15.41 15.54
N TRP A 516 13.62 -16.49 16.29
CA TRP A 516 13.90 -16.41 17.73
C TRP A 516 15.12 -15.52 18.02
N LEU A 517 16.26 -15.74 17.35
CA LEU A 517 17.48 -14.95 17.55
C LEU A 517 17.30 -13.47 17.15
N ALA A 518 16.51 -13.18 16.11
CA ALA A 518 16.17 -11.82 15.71
C ALA A 518 15.39 -11.08 16.81
N ALA A 519 14.30 -11.68 17.32
CA ALA A 519 13.52 -11.10 18.42
C ALA A 519 14.35 -10.96 19.70
N CYS A 520 15.07 -12.01 20.09
CA CYS A 520 15.91 -12.02 21.29
C CYS A 520 17.06 -11.00 21.23
N GLY A 521 17.52 -10.60 20.04
CA GLY A 521 18.59 -9.61 19.88
C GLY A 521 18.13 -8.15 19.82
N VAL A 522 17.02 -7.89 19.12
CA VAL A 522 16.53 -6.54 18.81
C VAL A 522 15.86 -5.84 20.00
N PHE A 523 14.89 -6.51 20.64
CA PHE A 523 14.10 -5.89 21.71
C PHE A 523 14.95 -5.44 22.94
N PRO A 524 16.00 -6.18 23.36
CA PRO A 524 16.91 -5.71 24.41
C PRO A 524 17.79 -4.53 23.97
N ALA A 525 18.25 -4.53 22.71
CA ALA A 525 19.06 -3.45 22.16
C ALA A 525 18.28 -2.12 22.14
N LEU A 526 17.00 -2.18 21.73
CA LEU A 526 16.06 -1.05 21.76
C LEU A 526 15.91 -0.50 23.20
N SER A 527 15.59 -1.38 24.14
CA SER A 527 15.34 -1.05 25.56
C SER A 527 16.55 -0.39 26.23
N ILE A 528 17.75 -0.95 26.03
CA ILE A 528 18.98 -0.45 26.66
C ILE A 528 19.44 0.86 26.03
N ASN A 529 19.22 1.08 24.72
CA ASN A 529 19.63 2.31 24.05
C ASN A 529 18.88 3.56 24.59
N LEU A 530 17.57 3.46 24.84
CA LEU A 530 16.79 4.52 25.50
C LEU A 530 17.36 4.85 26.89
N THR A 531 17.60 3.82 27.69
CA THR A 531 18.22 3.93 29.02
C THR A 531 19.65 4.49 28.95
N TRP A 532 20.38 4.31 27.84
CA TRP A 532 21.72 4.83 27.63
C TRP A 532 21.73 6.32 27.25
N ILE A 533 20.88 6.79 26.33
CA ILE A 533 20.79 8.24 26.00
C ILE A 533 20.38 9.07 27.22
N LEU A 534 19.36 8.63 27.98
CA LEU A 534 18.87 9.33 29.17
C LEU A 534 19.97 9.54 30.22
N ASN A 535 20.88 8.57 30.37
CA ASN A 535 22.00 8.68 31.32
C ASN A 535 23.24 9.38 30.75
N ASN A 536 23.32 9.60 29.44
CA ASN A 536 24.41 10.37 28.80
C ASN A 536 24.14 11.90 28.76
N GLN A 537 22.96 12.36 29.21
CA GLN A 537 22.59 13.78 29.24
C GLN A 537 22.48 14.37 30.67
N GLY A 538 22.76 15.67 30.80
CA GLY A 538 22.67 16.45 32.04
C GLY A 538 21.87 17.75 31.83
N GLY A 539 21.07 18.14 32.83
CA GLY A 539 20.04 19.19 32.75
C GLY A 539 18.75 18.69 32.08
N ASP A 540 17.60 18.77 32.75
CA ASP A 540 16.33 18.23 32.21
C ASP A 540 15.90 18.89 30.89
N SER A 541 16.15 20.19 30.74
CA SER A 541 15.90 20.89 29.47
C SER A 541 16.73 20.32 28.30
N LYS A 542 17.92 19.74 28.56
CA LYS A 542 18.72 19.03 27.55
C LYS A 542 18.26 17.59 27.34
N LYS A 543 17.91 16.87 28.42
CA LYS A 543 17.37 15.50 28.38
C LYS A 543 16.09 15.46 27.54
N GLY A 544 15.14 16.38 27.78
CA GLY A 544 13.89 16.47 27.03
C GLY A 544 14.08 16.76 25.53
N ALA A 545 14.96 17.71 25.19
CA ALA A 545 15.31 17.99 23.79
C ALA A 545 15.98 16.78 23.10
N GLY A 546 16.89 16.09 23.79
CA GLY A 546 17.53 14.87 23.28
C GLY A 546 16.55 13.71 23.11
N LEU A 547 15.60 13.54 24.03
CA LEU A 547 14.57 12.50 23.96
C LEU A 547 13.57 12.75 22.83
N ALA A 548 13.18 14.00 22.57
CA ALA A 548 12.34 14.35 21.43
C ALA A 548 13.01 14.01 20.09
N ILE A 549 14.29 14.36 19.90
CA ILE A 549 15.05 13.96 18.70
C ILE A 549 15.10 12.43 18.59
N PHE A 550 15.34 11.75 19.70
CA PHE A 550 15.50 10.28 19.76
C PHE A 550 14.22 9.54 19.38
N LEU A 551 13.07 9.89 19.97
CA LEU A 551 11.79 9.21 19.70
C LEU A 551 11.30 9.53 18.28
N THR A 552 11.19 10.81 17.93
CA THR A 552 10.65 11.23 16.63
C THR A 552 11.49 10.72 15.46
N LEU A 553 12.83 10.83 15.50
CA LEU A 553 13.67 10.24 14.45
C LEU A 553 13.69 8.70 14.50
N GLY A 554 13.60 8.10 15.68
CA GLY A 554 13.55 6.65 15.83
C GLY A 554 12.31 6.04 15.18
N GLN A 555 11.13 6.62 15.42
CA GLN A 555 9.85 6.14 14.90
C GLN A 555 9.70 6.28 13.38
N CYS A 556 10.45 7.16 12.72
CA CYS A 556 10.48 7.22 11.24
C CYS A 556 10.93 5.91 10.57
N SER A 557 11.62 5.02 11.29
CA SER A 557 11.97 3.68 10.80
C SER A 557 10.75 2.78 10.54
N SER A 558 9.65 3.00 11.28
CA SER A 558 8.41 2.23 11.17
C SER A 558 7.76 2.36 9.78
N PHE A 559 8.00 3.49 9.10
CA PHE A 559 7.52 3.72 7.73
C PHE A 559 8.18 2.76 6.73
N ILE A 560 9.48 2.50 6.91
CA ILE A 560 10.25 1.59 6.05
C ILE A 560 9.89 0.14 6.35
N SER A 561 9.80 -0.24 7.64
CA SER A 561 9.43 -1.62 8.00
C SER A 561 8.05 -2.02 7.50
N SER A 562 7.12 -1.07 7.33
CA SER A 562 5.76 -1.34 6.87
C SER A 562 5.64 -1.65 5.37
N VAL A 563 6.63 -1.28 4.55
CA VAL A 563 6.59 -1.47 3.07
C VAL A 563 7.50 -2.59 2.55
N VAL A 564 8.52 -3.01 3.32
CA VAL A 564 9.55 -3.98 2.85
C VAL A 564 9.24 -5.45 3.14
N PHE A 565 8.00 -5.77 3.50
CA PHE A 565 7.49 -7.15 3.64
C PHE A 565 6.22 -7.38 2.77
N PRO A 566 6.31 -7.18 1.43
CA PRO A 566 5.20 -7.46 0.51
C PRO A 566 4.97 -8.96 0.35
N GLN A 567 3.75 -9.37 -0.02
CA GLN A 567 3.44 -10.78 -0.32
C GLN A 567 4.28 -11.34 -1.47
N GLY A 568 4.69 -10.51 -2.43
CA GLY A 568 5.59 -10.92 -3.54
C GLY A 568 7.02 -11.31 -3.13
N ASP A 569 7.41 -11.14 -1.87
CA ASP A 569 8.67 -11.67 -1.33
C ASP A 569 8.47 -12.97 -0.52
N ALA A 570 7.23 -13.44 -0.35
CA ALA A 570 6.92 -14.70 0.33
C ALA A 570 7.47 -15.91 -0.47
N PRO A 571 7.75 -17.06 0.18
CA PRO A 571 7.68 -17.31 1.62
C PRO A 571 8.86 -16.73 2.42
N PHE A 572 9.90 -16.21 1.76
CA PHE A 572 11.21 -15.97 2.39
C PHE A 572 11.43 -14.55 2.94
N TYR A 573 10.69 -13.55 2.47
CA TYR A 573 10.79 -12.14 2.86
C TYR A 573 12.21 -11.55 2.79
N THR A 574 12.99 -11.99 1.79
CA THR A 574 14.45 -11.82 1.78
C THR A 574 14.90 -10.36 1.80
N LYS A 575 14.18 -9.43 1.15
CA LYS A 575 14.55 -8.00 1.14
C LYS A 575 14.39 -7.40 2.54
N GLY A 576 13.23 -7.57 3.18
CA GLY A 576 12.97 -7.10 4.54
C GLY A 576 13.92 -7.69 5.59
N CYS A 577 14.23 -8.99 5.47
CA CYS A 577 15.19 -9.67 6.34
C CYS A 577 16.64 -9.23 6.11
N ALA A 578 17.06 -9.00 4.86
CA ALA A 578 18.41 -8.51 4.55
C ALA A 578 18.62 -7.06 5.01
N ILE A 579 17.61 -6.19 4.85
CA ILE A 579 17.62 -4.83 5.41
C ILE A 579 17.69 -4.89 6.94
N GLY A 580 16.93 -5.79 7.58
CA GLY A 580 16.99 -6.04 9.03
C GLY A 580 18.37 -6.50 9.49
N CYS A 581 19.03 -7.38 8.74
CA CYS A 581 20.40 -7.82 8.99
C CYS A 581 21.38 -6.63 8.93
N GLY A 582 21.33 -5.83 7.85
CA GLY A 582 22.21 -4.68 7.64
C GLY A 582 22.05 -3.59 8.70
N LEU A 583 20.81 -3.20 9.01
CA LEU A 583 20.51 -2.20 10.05
C LEU A 583 20.90 -2.70 11.44
N THR A 584 20.65 -3.98 11.76
CA THR A 584 21.06 -4.56 13.05
C THR A 584 22.58 -4.68 13.14
N GLY A 585 23.29 -4.92 12.03
CA GLY A 585 24.76 -4.88 11.96
C GLY A 585 25.32 -3.48 12.20
N LEU A 586 24.65 -2.44 11.67
CA LEU A 586 25.00 -1.05 11.92
C LEU A 586 24.88 -0.67 13.40
N ILE A 587 23.93 -1.24 14.15
CA ILE A 587 23.86 -1.07 15.62
C ILE A 587 25.15 -1.53 16.30
N VAL A 588 25.72 -2.67 15.91
CA VAL A 588 26.96 -3.19 16.50
C VAL A 588 28.11 -2.19 16.32
N LEU A 589 28.28 -1.68 15.10
CA LEU A 589 29.32 -0.69 14.77
C LEU A 589 29.12 0.62 15.53
N LEU A 590 27.90 1.17 15.54
CA LEU A 590 27.57 2.42 16.21
C LEU A 590 27.68 2.31 17.74
N ALA A 591 27.21 1.21 18.34
CA ALA A 591 27.28 1.00 19.79
C ALA A 591 28.73 0.83 20.28
N LEU A 592 29.58 0.10 19.55
CA LEU A 592 31.00 -0.02 19.86
C LEU A 592 31.73 1.32 19.66
N GLY A 593 31.51 2.00 18.53
CA GLY A 593 32.11 3.31 18.24
C GLY A 593 31.73 4.37 19.29
N MET A 594 30.46 4.41 19.68
CA MET A 594 29.95 5.28 20.74
C MET A 594 30.54 4.91 22.11
N HIS A 595 30.66 3.63 22.44
CA HIS A 595 31.29 3.19 23.69
C HIS A 595 32.76 3.62 23.79
N VAL A 596 33.51 3.51 22.69
CA VAL A 596 34.91 3.99 22.59
C VAL A 596 34.98 5.51 22.68
N ALA A 597 34.12 6.24 21.96
CA ALA A 597 34.10 7.71 21.98
C ALA A 597 33.82 8.27 23.38
N LEU A 598 32.78 7.78 24.06
CA LEU A 598 32.46 8.18 25.44
C LEU A 598 33.58 7.78 26.42
N SER A 599 34.22 6.62 26.22
CA SER A 599 35.36 6.18 27.05
C SER A 599 36.60 7.07 26.86
N CYS A 600 36.88 7.51 25.63
CA CYS A 600 37.99 8.41 25.33
C CYS A 600 37.75 9.84 25.86
N GLU A 601 36.54 10.38 25.75
CA GLU A 601 36.18 11.67 26.36
C GLU A 601 36.22 11.58 27.89
N ASN A 602 35.74 10.48 28.49
CA ASN A 602 35.90 10.22 29.93
C ASN A 602 37.38 10.21 30.37
N ARG A 603 38.25 9.47 29.66
CA ARG A 603 39.71 9.44 29.92
C ARG A 603 40.36 10.82 29.75
N ARG A 604 39.90 11.61 28.78
CA ARG A 604 40.35 12.99 28.55
C ARG A 604 39.93 13.93 29.68
N ARG A 605 38.70 13.82 30.17
CA ARG A 605 38.19 14.60 31.32
C ARG A 605 38.93 14.25 32.61
N ASP A 606 39.20 12.96 32.87
CA ASP A 606 39.99 12.54 34.04
C ASP A 606 41.40 13.14 34.03
N ARG A 607 42.06 13.17 32.86
CA ARG A 607 43.38 13.81 32.65
C ARG A 607 43.37 15.34 32.81
N LEU A 608 42.22 15.99 32.64
CA LEU A 608 42.09 17.46 32.71
C LEU A 608 41.60 17.98 34.06
N TYR A 609 40.79 17.19 34.78
CA TYR A 609 40.03 17.67 35.95
C TYR A 609 40.10 16.74 37.18
N ARG A 610 40.95 15.69 37.14
CA ARG A 610 41.02 14.54 38.06
C ARG A 610 39.92 13.46 37.81
N PRO A 611 40.14 12.21 38.23
CA PRO A 611 39.08 11.20 38.33
C PRO A 611 38.00 11.64 39.33
N VAL A 612 36.77 11.21 39.11
CA VAL A 612 35.62 11.48 39.97
C VAL A 612 35.05 10.15 40.45
N ASP A 613 34.65 10.07 41.71
CA ASP A 613 33.97 8.91 42.28
C ASP A 613 32.64 8.64 41.52
N PRO A 614 32.40 7.41 41.00
CA PRO A 614 31.10 7.03 40.43
C PRO A 614 29.91 7.21 41.38
N GLY A 615 30.14 7.21 42.69
CA GLY A 615 29.17 7.50 43.75
C GLY A 615 28.82 8.98 43.92
N ALA A 616 29.69 9.91 43.52
CA ALA A 616 29.46 11.34 43.67
C ALA A 616 28.27 11.83 42.83
N GLU A 617 27.38 12.60 43.46
CA GLU A 617 26.31 13.32 42.78
C GLU A 617 26.82 14.69 42.33
N VAL A 618 26.41 15.11 41.13
CA VAL A 618 26.96 16.27 40.42
C VAL A 618 25.81 17.15 39.97
N ASP A 619 25.88 18.44 40.32
CA ASP A 619 24.92 19.44 39.88
C ASP A 619 25.11 19.74 38.39
N VAL A 620 24.00 19.75 37.65
CA VAL A 620 23.95 19.99 36.20
C VAL A 620 23.05 21.17 35.82
N THR A 621 22.51 21.88 36.82
CA THR A 621 21.52 22.96 36.71
C THR A 621 21.95 24.11 35.79
N GLU A 622 23.24 24.46 35.82
CA GLU A 622 23.84 25.52 34.99
C GLU A 622 24.67 24.96 33.82
N GLU A 623 25.75 24.23 34.09
CA GLU A 623 26.72 23.80 33.06
C GLU A 623 26.30 22.55 32.25
N GLY A 624 25.26 21.82 32.67
CA GLY A 624 24.81 20.59 32.00
C GLY A 624 25.90 19.50 31.95
N ASP A 625 26.04 18.81 30.82
CA ASP A 625 27.12 17.82 30.61
C ASP A 625 28.52 18.44 30.41
N ASN A 626 28.66 19.77 30.50
CA ASN A 626 29.95 20.46 30.57
C ASN A 626 30.49 20.61 31.99
N HIS A 627 29.68 20.33 33.03
CA HIS A 627 30.13 20.47 34.42
C HIS A 627 31.41 19.66 34.69
N ARG A 628 32.36 20.26 35.40
CA ARG A 628 33.75 19.74 35.52
C ARG A 628 33.83 18.32 36.06
N ASP A 629 32.99 18.00 37.04
CA ASP A 629 32.93 16.67 37.65
C ASP A 629 31.96 15.70 36.92
N PHE A 630 31.22 16.15 35.90
CA PHE A 630 30.32 15.28 35.12
C PHE A 630 31.14 14.27 34.29
N ARG A 631 30.81 12.99 34.44
CA ARG A 631 31.34 11.87 33.67
C ARG A 631 30.19 11.08 33.06
N MET A 632 30.43 10.52 31.88
CA MET A 632 29.51 9.55 31.29
C MET A 632 29.57 8.25 32.11
N PRO A 633 28.46 7.52 32.30
CA PRO A 633 28.39 6.40 33.24
C PRO A 633 29.52 5.37 33.09
N ARG A 634 30.02 4.92 34.24
CA ARG A 634 30.92 3.76 34.39
C ARG A 634 30.29 2.81 35.43
N PRO A 635 30.67 1.52 35.47
CA PRO A 635 30.32 0.68 36.61
C PRO A 635 30.70 1.33 37.94
N ALA A 636 29.82 1.22 38.92
CA ALA A 636 30.24 1.22 40.31
C ALA A 636 31.10 -0.03 40.53
N GLY A 637 32.27 0.12 41.17
CA GLY A 637 33.04 -1.04 41.62
C GLY A 637 32.25 -1.85 42.66
N MET A 638 32.58 -3.13 42.80
CA MET A 638 32.19 -3.85 44.00
C MET A 638 32.76 -3.14 45.24
N VAL A 639 32.00 -3.15 46.33
CA VAL A 639 32.53 -2.80 47.65
C VAL A 639 33.55 -3.87 48.02
N SER A 640 34.84 -3.54 47.92
CA SER A 640 35.90 -4.18 48.70
C SER A 640 36.11 -3.36 49.96
N GLU A 641 35.96 -3.96 51.13
CA GLU A 641 36.34 -3.34 52.40
C GLU A 641 37.85 -3.18 52.47
N GLU A 642 38.37 -1.96 52.24
CA GLU A 642 39.62 -1.51 52.86
C GLU A 642 39.83 0.01 52.72
N GLN A 643 40.87 0.53 53.40
CA GLN A 643 41.36 1.91 53.31
C GLN A 643 40.44 3.04 53.85
N ARG A 644 40.18 2.99 55.17
CA ARG A 644 40.25 4.25 55.97
C ARG A 644 41.71 4.66 56.09
N PRO A 645 42.10 5.85 55.60
CA PRO A 645 42.68 6.87 56.48
C PRO A 645 42.34 8.32 56.02
N LEU A 646 42.56 9.41 56.77
CA LEU A 646 42.76 9.65 58.21
C LEU A 646 42.38 11.12 58.49
N LEU A 647 42.18 11.49 59.77
CA LEU A 647 41.93 12.88 60.17
C LEU A 647 43.17 13.77 59.97
N ARG A 648 43.01 14.95 59.34
CA ARG A 648 43.89 16.11 59.62
C ARG A 648 43.14 17.44 59.50
N LYS A 649 43.37 18.33 60.48
CA LYS A 649 42.77 19.67 60.58
C LYS A 649 43.62 20.75 59.87
N GLY A 650 42.93 21.77 59.39
CA GLY A 650 43.43 23.15 59.22
C GLY A 650 44.13 23.50 57.90
N ALA A 651 44.33 24.78 57.57
CA ALA A 651 43.68 26.00 58.06
C ALA A 651 44.18 27.23 57.25
N LYS A 652 43.27 28.18 56.95
CA LYS A 652 43.51 29.61 56.61
C LYS A 652 44.34 29.95 55.34
N ALA A 653 44.17 31.22 54.95
CA ALA A 653 45.05 32.05 54.11
C ALA A 653 45.15 31.68 52.59
N SER A 654 45.29 32.66 51.68
CA SER A 654 45.08 34.11 51.80
C SER A 654 44.78 34.75 50.43
N SER A 655 44.43 36.03 50.47
CA SER A 655 44.10 36.91 49.35
C SER A 655 45.27 37.23 48.40
N ARG A 656 44.86 37.72 47.21
CA ARG A 656 45.49 38.75 46.34
C ARG A 656 46.27 38.36 45.08
N ASP A 657 45.84 39.07 44.02
CA ASP A 657 46.56 39.78 42.96
C ASP A 657 47.35 39.03 41.87
N ASP A 658 46.90 39.27 40.64
CA ASP A 658 47.60 39.63 39.41
C ASP A 658 48.75 38.75 38.85
N GLY A 659 48.54 38.34 37.59
CA GLY A 659 49.53 37.63 36.76
C GLY A 659 48.99 37.42 35.35
N ASN A 660 49.15 38.41 34.47
CA ASN A 660 48.65 38.37 33.09
C ASN A 660 49.56 37.51 32.17
N THR A 661 49.07 37.23 30.95
CA THR A 661 49.84 36.77 29.76
C THR A 661 50.65 35.47 29.87
N THR A 662 50.10 34.37 29.33
CA THR A 662 50.63 33.64 28.13
C THR A 662 49.98 32.24 27.92
N SER A 663 48.87 32.14 27.17
CA SER A 663 48.41 30.85 26.57
C SER A 663 47.26 30.95 25.53
N THR A 664 46.74 32.14 25.25
CA THR A 664 45.50 32.35 24.47
C THR A 664 45.59 31.94 23.00
N THR A 665 46.77 31.96 22.38
CA THR A 665 46.97 31.62 20.95
C THR A 665 46.86 30.12 20.67
N ALA A 666 47.50 29.26 21.47
CA ALA A 666 47.43 27.80 21.29
C ALA A 666 46.02 27.25 21.58
N ARG A 667 45.40 27.71 22.68
CA ARG A 667 44.10 27.22 23.16
C ARG A 667 42.93 27.62 22.25
N ASN A 668 43.06 28.70 21.47
CA ASN A 668 42.06 29.07 20.46
C ASN A 668 42.19 28.29 19.15
N LYS A 669 43.39 27.90 18.70
CA LYS A 669 43.53 27.08 17.48
C LYS A 669 42.84 25.73 17.63
N SER A 670 43.11 24.97 18.70
CA SER A 670 42.48 23.64 18.90
C SER A 670 40.96 23.72 19.14
N ARG A 671 40.48 24.76 19.84
CA ARG A 671 39.03 24.98 20.09
C ARG A 671 38.29 25.47 18.84
N ARG A 672 38.95 26.20 17.93
CA ARG A 672 38.43 26.55 16.60
C ARG A 672 38.43 25.33 15.68
N TRP A 673 39.44 24.46 15.75
CA TRP A 673 39.47 23.21 14.97
C TRP A 673 38.46 22.17 15.47
N SER A 674 38.26 22.02 16.79
CA SER A 674 37.21 21.15 17.31
C SER A 674 35.83 21.68 16.92
N ARG A 675 35.57 22.99 17.06
CA ARG A 675 34.32 23.60 16.57
C ARG A 675 34.14 23.49 15.05
N LEU A 676 35.19 23.61 14.24
CA LEU A 676 35.09 23.39 12.79
C LEU A 676 34.86 21.91 12.45
N ARG A 677 35.34 20.97 13.27
CA ARG A 677 35.03 19.54 13.14
C ARG A 677 33.65 19.18 13.70
N GLU A 678 33.17 19.88 14.73
CA GLU A 678 31.84 19.71 15.32
C GLU A 678 30.77 20.33 14.40
N VAL A 679 31.02 21.51 13.85
CA VAL A 679 30.21 22.11 12.77
C VAL A 679 30.38 21.34 11.47
N GLY A 680 31.55 20.77 11.19
CA GLY A 680 31.79 19.90 10.03
C GLY A 680 31.04 18.58 10.14
N VAL A 681 31.02 17.94 11.32
CA VAL A 681 30.22 16.73 11.59
C VAL A 681 28.74 17.06 11.76
N PHE A 682 28.36 18.24 12.25
CA PHE A 682 26.97 18.69 12.27
C PHE A 682 26.48 18.99 10.85
N ALA A 683 27.27 19.68 10.02
CA ALA A 683 26.94 19.93 8.62
C ALA A 683 26.98 18.64 7.80
N TRP A 684 27.92 17.73 8.06
CA TRP A 684 27.95 16.41 7.41
C TRP A 684 26.82 15.51 7.91
N ALA A 685 26.48 15.48 9.20
CA ALA A 685 25.35 14.70 9.70
C ALA A 685 24.00 15.32 9.31
N LEU A 686 23.87 16.65 9.25
CA LEU A 686 22.69 17.33 8.74
C LEU A 686 22.60 17.18 7.22
N ALA A 687 23.70 17.24 6.47
CA ALA A 687 23.72 16.99 5.03
C ALA A 687 23.61 15.49 4.70
N SER A 688 24.02 14.56 5.56
CA SER A 688 23.78 13.12 5.40
C SER A 688 22.38 12.75 5.86
N THR A 689 21.81 13.40 6.87
CA THR A 689 20.40 13.20 7.25
C THR A 689 19.50 13.87 6.22
N ALA A 690 19.85 15.04 5.70
CA ALA A 690 19.16 15.66 4.57
C ALA A 690 19.43 14.91 3.26
N ALA A 691 20.60 14.29 3.04
CA ALA A 691 20.85 13.44 1.87
C ALA A 691 20.32 12.02 2.04
N VAL A 692 19.94 11.57 3.24
CA VAL A 692 19.23 10.30 3.50
C VAL A 692 17.72 10.53 3.59
N ILE A 693 17.25 11.71 3.98
CA ILE A 693 15.85 12.13 3.79
C ILE A 693 15.63 12.47 2.31
N VAL A 694 16.57 13.15 1.65
CA VAL A 694 16.53 13.32 0.19
C VAL A 694 16.85 12.01 -0.51
N LEU A 695 17.71 11.09 -0.03
CA LEU A 695 17.75 9.74 -0.64
C LEU A 695 16.44 9.00 -0.39
N ALA A 696 15.86 9.02 0.80
CA ALA A 696 14.61 8.29 1.08
C ALA A 696 13.46 8.87 0.27
N VAL A 697 13.30 10.19 0.24
CA VAL A 697 12.30 10.90 -0.57
C VAL A 697 12.64 10.81 -2.06
N TRP A 698 13.90 10.74 -2.50
CA TRP A 698 14.27 10.53 -3.90
C TRP A 698 14.23 9.05 -4.31
N THR A 699 14.35 8.09 -3.40
CA THR A 699 14.09 6.66 -3.67
C THR A 699 12.60 6.37 -3.62
N GLN A 700 11.84 7.07 -2.79
CA GLN A 700 10.38 7.00 -2.76
C GLN A 700 9.80 7.71 -3.99
N HIS A 701 10.29 8.91 -4.32
CA HIS A 701 9.91 9.66 -5.51
C HIS A 701 10.55 9.09 -6.79
N SER A 702 11.65 8.33 -6.76
CA SER A 702 12.09 7.55 -7.94
C SER A 702 11.28 6.25 -8.07
N GLN A 703 11.02 5.53 -6.99
CA GLN A 703 10.08 4.39 -7.03
C GLN A 703 8.64 4.80 -7.35
N GLN A 704 8.30 6.11 -7.31
CA GLN A 704 6.99 6.66 -7.68
C GLN A 704 6.99 7.53 -8.96
N THR A 705 8.12 8.04 -9.46
CA THR A 705 8.19 8.89 -10.69
C THR A 705 9.43 8.67 -11.57
N CYS A 706 10.38 7.83 -11.18
CA CYS A 706 11.58 7.46 -11.95
C CYS A 706 11.88 5.96 -11.79
N SER A 707 10.89 5.12 -12.12
CA SER A 707 11.13 3.69 -12.41
C SER A 707 12.04 3.50 -13.63
N HIS A 708 12.22 4.56 -14.43
CA HIS A 708 13.41 4.79 -15.26
C HIS A 708 14.69 4.91 -14.40
N GLY A 709 15.13 3.78 -13.84
CA GLY A 709 16.57 3.50 -13.80
C GLY A 709 17.12 3.48 -15.23
N SER A 710 18.45 3.43 -15.41
CA SER A 710 19.08 3.50 -16.74
C SER A 710 18.82 2.24 -17.60
N ARG A 711 17.60 2.10 -18.12
CA ARG A 711 17.10 1.02 -18.97
C ARG A 711 17.45 1.29 -20.44
N SER A 712 18.77 1.34 -20.67
CA SER A 712 19.38 1.44 -22.01
C SER A 712 20.15 0.15 -22.36
N ALA A 713 19.61 -0.99 -21.93
CA ALA A 713 19.88 -2.26 -22.58
C ALA A 713 18.88 -2.39 -23.74
N LYS A 714 19.38 -2.69 -24.94
CA LYS A 714 18.53 -3.07 -26.09
C LYS A 714 17.69 -4.29 -25.69
N ARG A 715 16.38 -4.22 -25.88
CA ARG A 715 15.41 -5.23 -25.44
C ARG A 715 14.37 -5.57 -26.49
N ASN A 716 13.96 -6.84 -26.53
CA ASN A 716 12.87 -7.36 -27.35
C ASN A 716 11.69 -7.78 -26.46
N LEU A 717 10.46 -7.47 -26.87
CA LEU A 717 9.24 -7.97 -26.22
C LEU A 717 8.37 -8.65 -27.27
N VAL A 718 8.05 -9.92 -27.03
CA VAL A 718 7.02 -10.63 -27.79
C VAL A 718 5.82 -10.82 -26.89
N PHE A 719 4.66 -10.34 -27.35
CA PHE A 719 3.37 -10.59 -26.73
C PHE A 719 2.60 -11.56 -27.63
N MET A 720 2.10 -12.66 -27.07
CA MET A 720 1.28 -13.60 -27.81
C MET A 720 -0.13 -13.64 -27.26
N VAL A 721 -1.12 -13.51 -28.14
CA VAL A 721 -2.54 -13.70 -27.81
C VAL A 721 -3.00 -15.05 -28.37
N SER A 722 -3.72 -15.80 -27.56
CA SER A 722 -4.41 -17.03 -27.97
C SER A 722 -5.90 -16.80 -27.80
N ASP A 723 -6.54 -16.17 -28.77
CA ASP A 723 -7.96 -15.77 -28.69
C ASP A 723 -8.83 -17.00 -28.32
N GLY A 724 -9.82 -16.82 -27.45
CA GLY A 724 -10.69 -17.90 -26.93
C GLY A 724 -10.03 -19.05 -26.14
N MET A 725 -8.70 -19.09 -25.96
CA MET A 725 -8.00 -20.24 -25.34
C MET A 725 -8.09 -20.29 -23.81
N GLY A 726 -9.09 -21.00 -23.29
CA GLY A 726 -9.21 -21.32 -21.87
C GLY A 726 -8.41 -22.53 -21.37
N PRO A 727 -8.36 -22.76 -20.04
CA PRO A 727 -7.66 -23.89 -19.42
C PRO A 727 -8.15 -25.29 -19.87
N ALA A 728 -9.39 -25.38 -20.34
CA ALA A 728 -9.98 -26.60 -20.89
C ALA A 728 -9.35 -26.98 -22.24
N SER A 729 -9.15 -26.01 -23.15
CA SER A 729 -8.57 -26.23 -24.48
C SER A 729 -7.18 -26.86 -24.41
N LEU A 730 -6.36 -26.43 -23.44
CA LEU A 730 -5.02 -27.00 -23.20
C LEU A 730 -5.09 -28.42 -22.62
N SER A 731 -6.06 -28.69 -21.75
CA SER A 731 -6.25 -30.01 -21.15
C SER A 731 -6.74 -31.04 -22.17
N LEU A 732 -7.66 -30.62 -23.05
CA LEU A 732 -8.10 -31.37 -24.22
C LEU A 732 -6.91 -31.67 -25.16
N THR A 733 -6.17 -30.62 -25.55
CA THR A 733 -5.08 -30.72 -26.53
C THR A 733 -3.90 -31.55 -26.03
N ARG A 734 -3.53 -31.43 -24.75
CA ARG A 734 -2.49 -32.27 -24.14
C ARG A 734 -2.86 -33.75 -24.20
N SER A 735 -4.10 -34.09 -23.79
CA SER A 735 -4.60 -35.48 -23.83
C SER A 735 -4.71 -36.02 -25.26
N TYR A 736 -5.18 -35.19 -26.20
CA TYR A 736 -5.24 -35.52 -27.62
C TYR A 736 -3.84 -35.85 -28.18
N ARG A 737 -2.87 -34.97 -27.97
CA ARG A 737 -1.48 -35.16 -28.41
C ARG A 737 -0.84 -36.39 -27.77
N GLN A 738 -1.04 -36.60 -26.46
CA GLN A 738 -0.56 -37.80 -25.76
C GLN A 738 -1.05 -39.10 -26.43
N LEU A 739 -2.33 -39.16 -26.84
CA LEU A 739 -2.84 -40.30 -27.60
C LEU A 739 -2.20 -40.40 -29.00
N VAL A 740 -2.28 -39.34 -29.80
CA VAL A 740 -1.94 -39.36 -31.25
C VAL A 740 -0.45 -39.62 -31.48
N ASP A 741 0.43 -39.01 -30.69
CA ASP A 741 1.88 -39.20 -30.78
C ASP A 741 2.35 -40.49 -30.06
N GLY A 742 1.47 -41.18 -29.31
CA GLY A 742 1.81 -42.36 -28.51
C GLY A 742 2.74 -42.07 -27.32
N LEU A 743 2.54 -40.92 -26.67
CA LEU A 743 3.42 -40.40 -25.61
C LEU A 743 2.94 -40.79 -24.20
N PRO A 744 3.81 -40.78 -23.19
CA PRO A 744 3.42 -41.08 -21.81
C PRO A 744 2.56 -39.97 -21.19
N GLU A 745 1.81 -40.34 -20.15
CA GLU A 745 0.88 -39.49 -19.41
C GLU A 745 1.52 -38.24 -18.78
N ASP A 746 2.85 -38.22 -18.60
CA ASP A 746 3.63 -37.12 -18.05
C ASP A 746 4.25 -36.17 -19.11
N ASP A 747 4.10 -36.46 -20.41
CA ASP A 747 4.48 -35.47 -21.44
C ASP A 747 3.51 -34.28 -21.46
N THR A 748 4.05 -33.12 -21.85
CA THR A 748 3.45 -31.80 -21.67
C THR A 748 3.63 -30.95 -22.92
N LEU A 749 2.72 -29.99 -23.12
CA LEU A 749 2.87 -28.93 -24.10
C LEU A 749 4.05 -28.01 -23.69
N VAL A 750 4.59 -27.24 -24.63
CA VAL A 750 5.65 -26.26 -24.32
C VAL A 750 5.08 -25.14 -23.45
N LEU A 751 3.84 -24.73 -23.68
CA LEU A 751 3.06 -23.81 -22.85
C LEU A 751 2.99 -24.25 -21.38
N ASP A 752 2.71 -25.53 -21.09
CA ASP A 752 2.59 -26.05 -19.71
C ASP A 752 3.84 -25.76 -18.86
N ARG A 753 5.02 -25.85 -19.48
CA ARG A 753 6.33 -25.66 -18.85
C ARG A 753 6.64 -24.18 -18.55
N HIS A 754 5.81 -23.27 -19.07
CA HIS A 754 5.94 -21.82 -18.98
C HIS A 754 4.75 -21.15 -18.28
N PHE A 755 3.85 -21.93 -17.66
CA PHE A 755 2.70 -21.42 -16.93
C PHE A 755 3.12 -20.50 -15.77
N TRP A 756 2.52 -19.31 -15.73
CA TRP A 756 2.96 -18.19 -14.90
C TRP A 756 1.86 -17.64 -13.98
N GLY A 757 0.59 -17.75 -14.38
CA GLY A 757 -0.54 -17.19 -13.66
C GLY A 757 -1.85 -17.31 -14.42
N SER A 758 -2.85 -16.53 -14.04
CA SER A 758 -4.09 -16.38 -14.80
C SER A 758 -4.54 -14.93 -14.89
N SER A 759 -5.22 -14.61 -15.98
CA SER A 759 -5.79 -13.29 -16.25
C SER A 759 -7.30 -13.32 -16.11
N ARG A 760 -7.83 -12.38 -15.34
CA ARG A 760 -9.25 -12.00 -15.41
C ARG A 760 -9.47 -11.14 -16.66
N THR A 761 -10.64 -11.30 -17.27
CA THR A 761 -10.89 -10.90 -18.67
C THR A 761 -11.92 -9.78 -18.80
N ARG A 762 -13.04 -9.88 -18.07
CA ARG A 762 -14.21 -8.98 -18.05
C ARG A 762 -14.04 -7.54 -18.57
N SER A 763 -14.97 -7.06 -19.38
CA SER A 763 -14.95 -5.68 -19.89
C SER A 763 -15.50 -4.66 -18.85
N SER A 764 -15.63 -3.39 -19.26
CA SER A 764 -16.28 -2.36 -18.44
C SER A 764 -17.80 -2.45 -18.43
N ASN A 765 -18.43 -2.96 -19.50
CA ASN A 765 -19.89 -3.07 -19.64
C ASN A 765 -20.44 -4.49 -19.41
N SER A 766 -19.59 -5.52 -19.45
CA SER A 766 -19.97 -6.93 -19.29
C SER A 766 -19.06 -7.68 -18.31
N LEU A 767 -19.52 -8.84 -17.85
CA LEU A 767 -18.68 -9.85 -17.18
C LEU A 767 -17.89 -10.68 -18.20
N VAL A 768 -18.49 -10.93 -19.37
CA VAL A 768 -17.89 -11.61 -20.52
C VAL A 768 -17.38 -10.54 -21.48
N THR A 769 -16.06 -10.49 -21.69
CA THR A 769 -15.44 -9.56 -22.65
C THR A 769 -15.58 -10.10 -24.08
N ASP A 770 -15.35 -9.25 -25.08
CA ASP A 770 -14.93 -9.69 -26.42
C ASP A 770 -13.44 -9.37 -26.63
N SER A 771 -12.87 -9.86 -27.74
CA SER A 771 -11.47 -9.64 -28.09
C SER A 771 -11.13 -8.16 -28.27
N ALA A 772 -12.07 -7.31 -28.72
CA ALA A 772 -11.83 -5.86 -28.79
C ALA A 772 -11.61 -5.22 -27.40
N ALA A 773 -12.47 -5.51 -26.42
CA ALA A 773 -12.29 -5.01 -25.06
C ALA A 773 -11.14 -5.71 -24.30
N GLY A 774 -10.84 -6.96 -24.64
CA GLY A 774 -9.73 -7.74 -24.10
C GLY A 774 -8.37 -7.24 -24.61
N ALA A 775 -8.19 -7.18 -25.92
CA ALA A 775 -7.01 -6.63 -26.56
C ALA A 775 -6.81 -5.13 -26.26
N THR A 776 -7.88 -4.32 -26.14
CA THR A 776 -7.75 -2.93 -25.65
C THR A 776 -7.16 -2.89 -24.23
N ALA A 777 -7.46 -3.85 -23.36
CA ALA A 777 -6.87 -3.93 -22.04
C ALA A 777 -5.37 -4.28 -22.06
N PHE A 778 -4.92 -5.11 -23.01
CA PHE A 778 -3.50 -5.38 -23.26
C PHE A 778 -2.78 -4.20 -23.93
N ALA A 779 -3.41 -3.57 -24.91
CA ALA A 779 -2.86 -2.50 -25.72
C ALA A 779 -2.75 -1.18 -24.93
N CYS A 780 -3.83 -0.73 -24.29
CA CYS A 780 -3.91 0.54 -23.57
C CYS A 780 -3.66 0.43 -22.05
N GLY A 781 -3.60 -0.79 -21.48
CA GLY A 781 -3.52 -1.00 -20.02
C GLY A 781 -4.78 -0.57 -19.26
N LYS A 782 -5.93 -0.46 -19.93
CA LYS A 782 -7.19 0.16 -19.44
C LYS A 782 -8.40 -0.65 -19.93
N LYS A 783 -9.42 -0.85 -19.09
CA LYS A 783 -10.67 -1.52 -19.49
C LYS A 783 -11.45 -0.66 -20.50
N SER A 784 -12.11 -1.32 -21.46
CA SER A 784 -13.12 -0.70 -22.32
C SER A 784 -14.40 -1.54 -22.43
N TYR A 785 -15.35 -1.08 -23.24
CA TYR A 785 -16.62 -1.72 -23.55
C TYR A 785 -16.49 -2.69 -24.74
N ASN A 786 -17.30 -3.76 -24.78
CA ASN A 786 -17.22 -4.76 -25.84
C ASN A 786 -17.34 -4.11 -27.24
N GLY A 787 -16.52 -4.57 -28.18
CA GLY A 787 -16.42 -4.05 -29.54
C GLY A 787 -15.51 -2.82 -29.72
N ALA A 788 -15.04 -2.16 -28.65
CA ALA A 788 -14.19 -0.97 -28.75
C ALA A 788 -12.75 -1.29 -29.17
N ILE A 789 -12.22 -0.61 -30.19
CA ILE A 789 -10.82 -0.75 -30.63
C ILE A 789 -10.01 0.43 -30.09
N SER A 790 -9.25 0.22 -29.02
CA SER A 790 -8.40 1.24 -28.36
C SER A 790 -9.07 2.61 -28.20
N VAL A 791 -10.34 2.54 -27.79
CA VAL A 791 -11.20 3.65 -27.35
C VAL A 791 -11.68 3.30 -25.93
N LEU A 792 -11.84 4.31 -25.06
CA LEU A 792 -12.28 4.17 -23.68
C LEU A 792 -13.80 4.36 -23.52
N PRO A 793 -14.41 3.97 -22.38
CA PRO A 793 -15.85 4.14 -22.12
C PRO A 793 -16.39 5.58 -22.09
N ASP A 794 -15.53 6.59 -22.25
CA ASP A 794 -15.90 7.99 -22.45
C ASP A 794 -15.76 8.45 -23.92
N TYR A 795 -15.75 7.47 -24.84
CA TYR A 795 -15.63 7.56 -26.30
C TYR A 795 -14.40 8.32 -26.82
N LYS A 796 -13.29 8.27 -26.07
CA LYS A 796 -11.99 8.85 -26.48
C LYS A 796 -10.97 7.76 -26.79
N PRO A 797 -10.11 7.95 -27.80
CA PRO A 797 -9.01 7.03 -28.07
C PRO A 797 -8.04 6.96 -26.89
N CYS A 798 -7.51 5.76 -26.64
CA CYS A 798 -6.30 5.53 -25.85
C CYS A 798 -5.17 5.10 -26.78
N GLY A 799 -3.97 5.58 -26.52
CA GLY A 799 -2.79 5.10 -27.24
C GLY A 799 -2.43 3.68 -26.83
N SER A 800 -1.72 2.96 -27.71
CA SER A 800 -1.27 1.59 -27.45
C SER A 800 0.18 1.49 -26.98
N VAL A 801 0.55 0.35 -26.40
CA VAL A 801 1.95 -0.01 -26.11
C VAL A 801 2.81 -0.15 -27.37
N LEU A 802 2.25 -0.62 -28.49
CA LEU A 802 2.96 -0.71 -29.79
C LEU A 802 3.26 0.68 -30.32
N GLU A 803 2.32 1.61 -30.24
CA GLU A 803 2.51 3.02 -30.65
C GLU A 803 3.54 3.72 -29.76
N ALA A 804 3.50 3.47 -28.45
CA ALA A 804 4.48 3.98 -27.50
C ALA A 804 5.87 3.39 -27.76
N ALA A 805 5.98 2.10 -28.10
CA ALA A 805 7.21 1.46 -28.55
C ALA A 805 7.73 2.09 -29.85
N LYS A 806 6.86 2.32 -30.84
CA LYS A 806 7.25 2.96 -32.09
C LYS A 806 7.77 4.38 -31.90
N ARG A 807 7.09 5.18 -31.06
CA ARG A 807 7.52 6.54 -30.67
C ARG A 807 8.81 6.55 -29.85
N ALA A 808 9.12 5.46 -29.14
CA ALA A 808 10.37 5.26 -28.41
C ALA A 808 11.52 4.67 -29.26
N GLY A 809 11.29 4.42 -30.56
CA GLY A 809 12.30 3.97 -31.52
C GLY A 809 12.42 2.46 -31.71
N TYR A 810 11.57 1.65 -31.08
CA TYR A 810 11.50 0.22 -31.36
C TYR A 810 10.90 -0.03 -32.75
N MET A 811 11.33 -1.12 -33.41
CA MET A 811 10.59 -1.67 -34.55
C MET A 811 9.33 -2.38 -34.05
N THR A 812 8.26 -2.38 -34.84
CA THR A 812 6.95 -2.88 -34.41
C THR A 812 6.37 -3.87 -35.41
N GLY A 813 5.79 -4.98 -34.93
CA GLY A 813 5.19 -6.01 -35.78
C GLY A 813 3.88 -6.60 -35.24
N LEU A 814 3.04 -7.04 -36.18
CA LEU A 814 1.82 -7.83 -35.98
C LEU A 814 1.90 -9.11 -36.83
N VAL A 815 1.56 -10.26 -36.25
CA VAL A 815 1.44 -11.55 -36.96
C VAL A 815 0.17 -12.25 -36.48
N VAL A 816 -0.74 -12.61 -37.38
CA VAL A 816 -2.04 -13.21 -37.01
C VAL A 816 -2.45 -14.32 -37.97
N THR A 817 -3.39 -15.18 -37.55
CA THR A 817 -4.06 -16.15 -38.44
C THR A 817 -5.33 -15.61 -39.08
N THR A 818 -6.01 -14.67 -38.45
CA THR A 818 -7.19 -13.98 -39.00
C THR A 818 -6.81 -12.82 -39.93
N ASP A 819 -7.81 -12.03 -40.34
CA ASP A 819 -7.63 -10.69 -40.89
C ASP A 819 -6.72 -9.81 -40.00
N VAL A 820 -5.70 -9.17 -40.59
CA VAL A 820 -4.82 -8.24 -39.84
C VAL A 820 -5.56 -7.05 -39.24
N THR A 821 -6.78 -6.79 -39.72
CA THR A 821 -7.69 -5.71 -39.32
C THR A 821 -8.75 -6.13 -38.28
N ASP A 822 -8.76 -7.39 -37.82
CA ASP A 822 -9.65 -7.82 -36.74
C ASP A 822 -9.19 -7.27 -35.36
N ALA A 823 -10.03 -7.43 -34.34
CA ALA A 823 -9.97 -6.64 -33.13
C ALA A 823 -8.64 -6.70 -32.37
N THR A 824 -8.04 -7.88 -32.25
CA THR A 824 -6.80 -8.06 -31.49
C THR A 824 -5.61 -7.31 -32.09
N PRO A 825 -5.20 -7.53 -33.36
CA PRO A 825 -4.16 -6.71 -33.99
C PRO A 825 -4.55 -5.23 -34.08
N ALA A 826 -5.80 -4.92 -34.43
CA ALA A 826 -6.28 -3.55 -34.56
C ALA A 826 -6.12 -2.73 -33.28
N CYS A 827 -6.35 -3.31 -32.10
CA CYS A 827 -6.18 -2.62 -30.81
C CYS A 827 -4.75 -2.11 -30.59
N PHE A 828 -3.73 -2.73 -31.20
CA PHE A 828 -2.36 -2.26 -31.08
C PHE A 828 -2.00 -1.12 -32.07
N ALA A 829 -2.77 -0.88 -33.12
CA ALA A 829 -2.38 0.02 -34.22
C ALA A 829 -3.44 1.06 -34.67
N SER A 830 -4.67 0.95 -34.20
CA SER A 830 -5.84 1.71 -34.69
C SER A 830 -6.76 2.18 -33.55
N HIS A 831 -7.60 3.18 -33.83
CA HIS A 831 -8.70 3.56 -32.92
C HIS A 831 -10.02 3.73 -33.68
N VAL A 832 -11.05 2.95 -33.32
CA VAL A 832 -12.42 3.04 -33.84
C VAL A 832 -13.44 2.67 -32.76
N LEU A 833 -14.69 3.13 -32.89
CA LEU A 833 -15.73 2.87 -31.86
C LEU A 833 -16.24 1.42 -31.85
N GLY A 834 -16.02 0.67 -32.93
CA GLY A 834 -16.52 -0.69 -33.13
C GLY A 834 -15.62 -1.51 -34.06
N ARG A 835 -15.31 -2.77 -33.68
CA ARG A 835 -14.45 -3.70 -34.44
C ARG A 835 -14.88 -3.92 -35.90
N GLN A 836 -16.17 -3.74 -36.20
CA GLN A 836 -16.72 -3.82 -37.55
C GLN A 836 -16.23 -2.71 -38.53
N MET A 837 -15.45 -1.73 -38.08
CA MET A 837 -14.93 -0.64 -38.91
C MET A 837 -13.60 -1.00 -39.60
N GLN A 838 -13.40 -2.26 -40.00
CA GLN A 838 -12.15 -2.77 -40.59
C GLN A 838 -11.63 -1.95 -41.79
N ASP A 839 -12.53 -1.40 -42.62
CA ASP A 839 -12.18 -0.51 -43.73
C ASP A 839 -11.40 0.76 -43.30
N ASP A 840 -11.62 1.27 -42.08
CA ASP A 840 -10.92 2.41 -41.47
C ASP A 840 -9.69 1.96 -40.63
N ILE A 841 -9.71 0.73 -40.11
CA ILE A 841 -8.58 0.11 -39.40
C ILE A 841 -7.41 -0.12 -40.38
N ALA A 842 -7.68 -0.69 -41.56
CA ALA A 842 -6.70 -0.91 -42.64
C ALA A 842 -5.92 0.37 -43.02
N LEU A 843 -6.62 1.52 -43.02
CA LEU A 843 -6.03 2.83 -43.34
C LEU A 843 -5.14 3.36 -42.21
N GLN A 844 -5.51 3.11 -40.95
CA GLN A 844 -4.71 3.50 -39.79
C GLN A 844 -3.41 2.69 -39.71
N GLU A 845 -3.48 1.37 -39.89
CA GLU A 845 -2.36 0.43 -39.80
C GLU A 845 -1.22 0.70 -40.80
N ILE A 846 -1.54 0.97 -42.07
CA ILE A 846 -0.52 1.36 -43.06
C ILE A 846 0.12 2.72 -42.77
N GLY A 847 -0.48 3.49 -41.84
CA GLY A 847 0.03 4.76 -41.35
C GLY A 847 -0.65 6.00 -41.91
N ASP A 848 -1.87 5.91 -42.45
CA ASP A 848 -2.69 7.08 -42.81
C ASP A 848 -3.54 7.60 -41.63
N GLY A 849 -3.41 6.95 -40.47
CA GLY A 849 -4.01 7.38 -39.21
C GLY A 849 -3.37 8.64 -38.60
N VAL A 850 -4.01 9.17 -37.55
CA VAL A 850 -3.66 10.44 -36.88
C VAL A 850 -2.22 10.47 -36.33
N LEU A 851 -1.66 9.31 -35.99
CA LEU A 851 -0.28 9.17 -35.50
C LEU A 851 0.76 8.89 -36.60
N GLY A 852 0.35 8.73 -37.86
CA GLY A 852 1.21 8.22 -38.92
C GLY A 852 1.48 6.71 -38.75
N ARG A 853 2.55 6.19 -39.35
CA ARG A 853 2.88 4.76 -39.32
C ARG A 853 3.31 4.29 -37.91
N SER A 854 2.45 3.48 -37.29
CA SER A 854 2.71 2.83 -35.99
C SER A 854 3.35 1.44 -36.11
N VAL A 855 3.10 0.70 -37.20
CA VAL A 855 3.59 -0.68 -37.45
C VAL A 855 4.69 -0.69 -38.53
N ASP A 856 5.69 -1.58 -38.45
CA ASP A 856 6.65 -1.82 -39.55
C ASP A 856 6.53 -3.20 -40.21
N LEU A 857 5.92 -4.19 -39.57
CA LEU A 857 5.71 -5.52 -40.14
C LEU A 857 4.29 -6.02 -39.84
N MET A 858 3.57 -6.48 -40.86
CA MET A 858 2.28 -7.15 -40.74
C MET A 858 2.30 -8.43 -41.58
N LEU A 859 1.90 -9.56 -41.00
CA LEU A 859 1.75 -10.85 -41.70
C LEU A 859 0.43 -11.52 -41.25
N GLY A 860 -0.49 -11.80 -42.17
CA GLY A 860 -1.77 -12.46 -41.84
C GLY A 860 -2.74 -12.57 -43.01
N GLY A 861 -4.03 -12.65 -42.71
CA GLY A 861 -5.15 -12.65 -43.65
C GLY A 861 -5.67 -11.26 -44.02
N GLY A 862 -6.92 -11.15 -44.44
CA GLY A 862 -7.66 -9.89 -44.57
C GLY A 862 -7.38 -9.04 -45.79
N ARG A 863 -6.79 -9.61 -46.86
CA ARG A 863 -6.55 -8.89 -48.12
C ARG A 863 -7.80 -8.20 -48.68
N CYS A 864 -9.00 -8.73 -48.42
CA CYS A 864 -10.25 -8.17 -48.91
C CYS A 864 -10.52 -6.74 -48.41
N HIS A 865 -10.08 -6.36 -47.20
CA HIS A 865 -10.19 -5.00 -46.66
C HIS A 865 -9.16 -4.01 -47.21
N PHE A 866 -8.16 -4.50 -47.97
CA PHE A 866 -7.11 -3.69 -48.58
C PHE A 866 -7.31 -3.46 -50.09
N LEU A 867 -8.20 -4.23 -50.74
CA LEU A 867 -8.55 -4.11 -52.16
C LEU A 867 -9.77 -3.18 -52.37
N PRO A 868 -9.85 -2.39 -53.45
CA PRO A 868 -10.99 -1.53 -53.73
C PRO A 868 -12.21 -2.32 -54.24
N ASN A 869 -13.42 -1.78 -54.09
CA ASN A 869 -14.69 -2.41 -54.50
C ASN A 869 -14.83 -2.73 -56.01
N THR A 870 -13.86 -2.30 -56.83
CA THR A 870 -13.74 -2.66 -58.25
C THR A 870 -12.99 -3.97 -58.50
N THR A 871 -12.42 -4.58 -57.46
CA THR A 871 -11.64 -5.82 -57.52
C THR A 871 -12.47 -6.97 -56.94
N ALA A 872 -12.49 -8.12 -57.63
CA ALA A 872 -13.14 -9.32 -57.13
C ALA A 872 -12.47 -9.80 -55.83
N GLY A 873 -13.26 -10.21 -54.83
CA GLY A 873 -12.75 -10.56 -53.50
C GLY A 873 -12.39 -9.35 -52.62
N SER A 874 -12.90 -8.15 -52.92
CA SER A 874 -12.85 -7.00 -52.00
C SER A 874 -14.03 -7.02 -51.02
N CYS A 875 -13.76 -6.78 -49.74
CA CYS A 875 -14.76 -6.49 -48.71
C CYS A 875 -15.09 -4.99 -48.62
N ARG A 876 -14.20 -4.12 -49.14
CA ARG A 876 -14.36 -2.67 -49.05
C ARG A 876 -15.61 -2.18 -49.76
N ARG A 877 -16.25 -1.16 -49.18
CA ARG A 877 -17.40 -0.50 -49.83
C ARG A 877 -17.00 0.67 -50.73
N ASP A 878 -15.76 1.14 -50.63
CA ASP A 878 -15.22 2.28 -51.38
C ASP A 878 -14.28 1.87 -52.54
N ARG A 879 -13.71 2.85 -53.25
CA ARG A 879 -12.74 2.65 -54.34
C ARG A 879 -11.28 2.81 -53.90
N VAL A 880 -10.99 2.74 -52.60
CA VAL A 880 -9.64 2.92 -52.07
C VAL A 880 -8.87 1.61 -52.16
N ASN A 881 -7.74 1.62 -52.87
CA ASN A 881 -6.79 0.51 -52.86
C ASN A 881 -5.76 0.78 -51.77
N VAL A 882 -5.98 0.21 -50.58
CA VAL A 882 -5.12 0.41 -49.41
C VAL A 882 -3.76 -0.26 -49.59
N ALA A 883 -3.70 -1.41 -50.27
CA ALA A 883 -2.42 -2.05 -50.61
C ALA A 883 -1.54 -1.14 -51.49
N ALA A 884 -2.10 -0.58 -52.56
CA ALA A 884 -1.39 0.39 -53.40
C ALA A 884 -1.04 1.68 -52.63
N LEU A 885 -1.94 2.18 -51.77
CA LEU A 885 -1.69 3.33 -50.90
C LEU A 885 -0.51 3.07 -49.95
N ALA A 886 -0.42 1.87 -49.37
CA ALA A 886 0.70 1.45 -48.54
C ALA A 886 2.02 1.50 -49.33
N GLN A 887 2.06 0.95 -50.54
CA GLN A 887 3.24 0.96 -51.38
C GLN A 887 3.64 2.38 -51.82
N ASP A 888 2.72 3.11 -52.48
CA ASP A 888 3.01 4.37 -53.17
C ASP A 888 3.22 5.57 -52.23
N LYS A 889 2.49 5.62 -51.11
CA LYS A 889 2.48 6.78 -50.19
C LYS A 889 3.24 6.51 -48.88
N HIS A 890 3.18 5.28 -48.36
CA HIS A 890 3.75 4.93 -47.05
C HIS A 890 5.04 4.07 -47.14
N GLY A 891 5.42 3.63 -48.34
CA GLY A 891 6.68 2.97 -48.65
C GLY A 891 6.75 1.49 -48.26
N TRP A 892 5.61 0.81 -48.17
CA TRP A 892 5.55 -0.61 -47.80
C TRP A 892 6.02 -1.54 -48.93
N SER A 893 6.79 -2.57 -48.57
CA SER A 893 6.89 -3.78 -49.41
C SER A 893 5.62 -4.62 -49.21
N TYR A 894 5.18 -5.31 -50.27
CA TYR A 894 3.93 -6.06 -50.28
C TYR A 894 4.13 -7.48 -50.80
N ALA A 895 3.50 -8.46 -50.15
CA ALA A 895 3.44 -9.86 -50.56
C ALA A 895 2.06 -10.44 -50.21
N ASP A 896 1.50 -11.29 -51.09
CA ASP A 896 0.09 -11.70 -50.99
C ASP A 896 -0.17 -13.16 -51.41
N SER A 897 0.88 -13.97 -51.42
CA SER A 897 0.88 -15.35 -51.87
C SER A 897 2.02 -16.14 -51.25
N ARG A 898 1.92 -17.48 -51.19
CA ARG A 898 2.99 -18.37 -50.70
C ARG A 898 4.34 -18.08 -51.37
N ALA A 899 4.37 -17.92 -52.69
CA ALA A 899 5.59 -17.58 -53.43
C ALA A 899 6.19 -16.23 -53.00
N GLY A 900 5.36 -15.24 -52.64
CA GLY A 900 5.80 -13.97 -52.06
C GLY A 900 6.34 -14.11 -50.63
N PHE A 901 5.79 -15.03 -49.84
CA PHE A 901 6.27 -15.37 -48.51
C PHE A 901 7.62 -16.12 -48.54
N ASP A 902 7.76 -17.14 -49.40
CA ASP A 902 8.99 -17.91 -49.53
C ASP A 902 10.15 -17.06 -50.08
N ALA A 903 9.85 -16.05 -50.91
CA ALA A 903 10.82 -15.06 -51.38
C ALA A 903 11.47 -14.24 -50.25
N LEU A 904 10.89 -14.21 -49.05
CA LEU A 904 11.48 -13.57 -47.86
C LEU A 904 12.59 -14.42 -47.22
N LYS A 905 12.71 -15.71 -47.61
CA LYS A 905 13.68 -16.69 -47.08
C LYS A 905 13.63 -16.81 -45.55
N GLY A 906 12.42 -16.87 -45.00
CA GLY A 906 12.19 -16.92 -43.55
C GLY A 906 12.70 -15.67 -42.83
N GLY A 907 12.60 -14.50 -43.46
CA GLY A 907 12.89 -13.18 -42.87
C GLY A 907 14.22 -12.54 -43.26
N GLU A 908 15.07 -13.18 -44.08
CA GLU A 908 16.33 -12.56 -44.52
C GLU A 908 16.13 -11.45 -45.55
N ASP A 909 15.28 -11.66 -46.56
CA ASP A 909 15.09 -10.72 -47.67
C ASP A 909 13.89 -9.78 -47.48
N ALA A 910 13.23 -9.86 -46.32
CA ALA A 910 12.17 -8.94 -45.90
C ALA A 910 12.66 -7.48 -45.85
N ARG A 911 11.84 -6.55 -46.37
CA ARG A 911 12.18 -5.11 -46.48
C ARG A 911 11.17 -4.28 -45.71
N LEU A 912 11.55 -3.80 -44.52
CA LEU A 912 10.65 -3.01 -43.68
C LEU A 912 10.47 -1.57 -44.23
N PRO A 913 9.25 -1.00 -44.17
CA PRO A 913 8.04 -1.63 -43.65
C PRO A 913 7.45 -2.68 -44.62
N MET A 914 6.89 -3.77 -44.10
CA MET A 914 6.42 -4.92 -44.88
C MET A 914 4.99 -5.35 -44.52
N LEU A 915 4.15 -5.50 -45.55
CA LEU A 915 2.75 -5.94 -45.47
C LEU A 915 2.60 -7.28 -46.20
N GLY A 916 2.25 -8.34 -45.47
CA GLY A 916 1.98 -9.68 -45.97
C GLY A 916 0.52 -10.07 -45.76
N LEU A 917 -0.27 -10.16 -46.83
CA LEU A 917 -1.71 -10.47 -46.78
C LEU A 917 -1.99 -11.75 -47.59
N PHE A 918 -1.75 -12.91 -46.99
CA PHE A 918 -1.61 -14.18 -47.70
C PHE A 918 -2.95 -14.89 -47.97
N ALA A 919 -4.00 -14.56 -47.21
CA ALA A 919 -5.35 -15.05 -47.42
C ALA A 919 -6.33 -13.91 -47.79
N PRO A 920 -7.46 -14.20 -48.47
CA PRO A 920 -8.48 -13.19 -48.80
C PRO A 920 -9.12 -12.60 -47.55
N ASN A 921 -9.54 -13.49 -46.65
CA ASN A 921 -9.97 -13.23 -45.28
C ASN A 921 -8.94 -13.95 -44.37
N ASP A 922 -9.38 -14.59 -43.29
CA ASP A 922 -8.61 -15.52 -42.46
C ASP A 922 -7.81 -16.58 -43.24
N VAL A 923 -6.71 -17.03 -42.65
CA VAL A 923 -6.06 -18.29 -42.99
C VAL A 923 -6.95 -19.45 -42.51
N PRO A 924 -7.18 -20.51 -43.31
CA PRO A 924 -7.95 -21.67 -42.88
C PRO A 924 -7.40 -22.34 -41.62
N PHE A 925 -8.26 -23.04 -40.87
CA PHE A 925 -7.85 -23.81 -39.69
C PHE A 925 -6.67 -24.75 -39.97
N GLU A 926 -5.76 -24.94 -39.01
CA GLU A 926 -4.56 -25.79 -39.16
C GLU A 926 -4.89 -27.23 -39.59
N LEU A 927 -6.02 -27.77 -39.12
CA LEU A 927 -6.60 -29.05 -39.55
C LEU A 927 -6.68 -29.18 -41.09
N ASP A 928 -6.97 -28.07 -41.77
CA ASP A 928 -7.03 -27.96 -43.23
C ASP A 928 -5.77 -27.35 -43.85
N ARG A 929 -5.23 -26.28 -43.26
CA ARG A 929 -4.05 -25.55 -43.74
C ARG A 929 -2.79 -26.43 -43.77
N ARG A 930 -2.70 -27.44 -42.90
CA ARG A 930 -1.65 -28.50 -42.96
C ARG A 930 -1.62 -29.26 -44.28
N ASN A 931 -2.73 -29.28 -45.03
CA ASN A 931 -2.86 -29.86 -46.37
C ASN A 931 -2.73 -28.82 -47.50
N MET A 932 -2.43 -27.56 -47.18
CA MET A 932 -2.37 -26.41 -48.11
C MET A 932 -1.09 -25.56 -47.90
N ASN A 933 0.02 -26.19 -47.50
CA ASN A 933 1.27 -25.48 -47.18
C ASN A 933 1.88 -24.72 -48.38
N ASP A 934 1.53 -25.11 -49.61
CA ASP A 934 1.88 -24.46 -50.88
C ASP A 934 0.99 -23.24 -51.21
N VAL A 935 -0.09 -23.04 -50.46
CA VAL A 935 -1.01 -21.90 -50.60
C VAL A 935 -0.85 -20.90 -49.44
N TYR A 936 -0.76 -21.40 -48.20
CA TYR A 936 -0.76 -20.58 -46.98
C TYR A 936 0.41 -20.91 -46.03
N PRO A 937 1.12 -19.89 -45.51
CA PRO A 937 2.10 -20.08 -44.44
C PRO A 937 1.40 -20.40 -43.10
N SER A 938 2.05 -21.20 -42.27
CA SER A 938 1.63 -21.47 -40.89
C SER A 938 1.98 -20.33 -39.93
N LEU A 939 1.31 -20.25 -38.77
CA LEU A 939 1.59 -19.23 -37.75
C LEU A 939 3.05 -19.28 -37.28
N SER A 940 3.61 -20.47 -37.07
CA SER A 940 5.02 -20.65 -36.68
C SER A 940 6.01 -20.21 -37.78
N GLU A 941 5.70 -20.41 -39.07
CA GLU A 941 6.50 -19.87 -40.18
C GLU A 941 6.46 -18.33 -40.21
N MET A 942 5.27 -17.73 -40.05
CA MET A 942 5.12 -16.27 -40.03
C MET A 942 5.81 -15.65 -38.81
N ALA A 943 5.65 -16.26 -37.63
CA ALA A 943 6.35 -15.87 -36.40
C ALA A 943 7.88 -15.93 -36.56
N GLN A 944 8.43 -17.03 -37.08
CA GLN A 944 9.86 -17.17 -37.33
C GLN A 944 10.38 -16.10 -38.31
N THR A 945 9.61 -15.84 -39.36
CA THR A 945 9.91 -14.82 -40.39
C THR A 945 9.92 -13.41 -39.80
N ALA A 946 8.92 -13.07 -38.98
CA ALA A 946 8.84 -11.78 -38.29
C ALA A 946 10.00 -11.57 -37.31
N LEU A 947 10.28 -12.56 -36.45
CA LEU A 947 11.37 -12.50 -35.47
C LEU A 947 12.72 -12.24 -36.14
N ARG A 948 13.05 -13.00 -37.20
CA ARG A 948 14.33 -12.84 -37.92
C ARG A 948 14.42 -11.52 -38.68
N ALA A 949 13.33 -11.08 -39.30
CA ALA A 949 13.26 -9.78 -39.98
C ALA A 949 13.46 -8.61 -39.00
N LEU A 950 12.81 -8.66 -37.84
CA LEU A 950 12.90 -7.63 -36.80
C LEU A 950 14.25 -7.66 -36.06
N GLU A 951 14.85 -8.83 -35.77
CA GLU A 951 16.21 -8.91 -35.23
C GLU A 951 17.24 -8.32 -36.23
N LYS A 952 17.12 -8.68 -37.52
CA LYS A 952 17.98 -8.12 -38.58
C LYS A 952 17.81 -6.61 -38.73
N ALA A 953 16.57 -6.10 -38.74
CA ALA A 953 16.29 -4.67 -38.88
C ALA A 953 16.73 -3.85 -37.67
N THR A 954 16.72 -4.44 -36.47
CA THR A 954 17.16 -3.79 -35.23
C THR A 954 18.64 -4.01 -34.93
N ALA A 955 19.38 -4.80 -35.69
CA ALA A 955 20.75 -5.25 -35.36
C ALA A 955 21.66 -4.10 -34.87
N GLU A 956 21.77 -3.03 -35.67
CA GLU A 956 22.57 -1.82 -35.41
C GLU A 956 21.81 -0.71 -34.64
N SER A 957 20.61 -0.97 -34.12
CA SER A 957 19.81 -0.02 -33.34
C SER A 957 20.07 -0.15 -31.83
N ASP A 958 19.94 0.97 -31.11
CA ASP A 958 19.87 1.05 -29.66
C ASP A 958 18.58 0.44 -29.07
N LYS A 959 17.55 0.27 -29.91
CA LYS A 959 16.28 -0.37 -29.57
C LYS A 959 16.15 -1.74 -30.25
N GLY A 960 15.38 -2.62 -29.61
CA GLY A 960 14.95 -3.89 -30.20
C GLY A 960 13.58 -3.73 -30.85
N PHE A 961 12.72 -4.73 -30.69
CA PHE A 961 11.36 -4.71 -31.24
C PHE A 961 10.26 -5.04 -30.23
N PHE A 962 9.04 -4.59 -30.56
CA PHE A 962 7.79 -5.12 -30.03
C PHE A 962 7.11 -5.94 -31.13
N LEU A 963 6.72 -7.18 -30.83
CA LEU A 963 6.00 -8.05 -31.75
C LEU A 963 4.76 -8.62 -31.06
N MET A 964 3.59 -8.39 -31.65
CA MET A 964 2.36 -9.09 -31.28
C MET A 964 2.17 -10.28 -32.24
N ILE A 965 1.88 -11.47 -31.70
CA ILE A 965 1.58 -12.69 -32.46
C ILE A 965 0.26 -13.26 -31.96
N GLU A 966 -0.63 -13.69 -32.84
CA GLU A 966 -1.94 -14.22 -32.46
C GLU A 966 -2.19 -15.64 -33.02
N GLY A 967 -2.64 -16.54 -32.14
CA GLY A 967 -3.32 -17.78 -32.51
C GLY A 967 -4.82 -17.54 -32.54
N SER A 968 -5.29 -16.76 -33.51
CA SER A 968 -6.61 -16.15 -33.56
C SER A 968 -7.73 -17.18 -33.72
N ARG A 969 -7.48 -18.23 -34.51
CA ARG A 969 -8.53 -19.19 -34.90
C ARG A 969 -8.94 -20.19 -33.79
N ILE A 970 -8.26 -20.20 -32.65
CA ILE A 970 -8.70 -20.95 -31.44
C ILE A 970 -10.06 -20.44 -30.94
N ASP A 971 -10.35 -19.14 -31.14
CA ASP A 971 -11.64 -18.56 -30.80
C ASP A 971 -12.75 -19.03 -31.74
N HIS A 972 -12.52 -18.94 -33.05
CA HIS A 972 -13.49 -19.32 -34.08
C HIS A 972 -13.86 -20.81 -34.00
N ALA A 973 -12.90 -21.70 -33.70
CA ALA A 973 -13.18 -23.11 -33.45
C ALA A 973 -14.04 -23.32 -32.19
N GLY A 974 -13.85 -22.49 -31.15
CA GLY A 974 -14.71 -22.43 -29.97
C GLY A 974 -16.12 -21.91 -30.27
N HIS A 975 -16.28 -20.89 -31.12
CA HIS A 975 -17.60 -20.38 -31.54
C HIS A 975 -18.41 -21.43 -32.32
N ILE A 976 -17.75 -22.18 -33.20
CA ILE A 976 -18.35 -23.29 -33.95
C ILE A 976 -18.67 -24.48 -33.03
N ASN A 977 -17.98 -24.60 -31.89
CA ASN A 977 -17.88 -25.82 -31.09
C ASN A 977 -17.24 -27.00 -31.86
N ASP A 978 -16.26 -26.72 -32.73
CA ASP A 978 -15.46 -27.73 -33.46
C ASP A 978 -14.21 -28.15 -32.66
N PRO A 979 -14.24 -29.31 -31.98
CA PRO A 979 -13.11 -29.76 -31.18
C PRO A 979 -11.90 -30.25 -31.99
N ALA A 980 -12.10 -30.68 -33.25
CA ALA A 980 -11.01 -31.17 -34.09
C ALA A 980 -10.18 -29.99 -34.63
N ALA A 981 -10.84 -28.91 -35.04
CA ALA A 981 -10.18 -27.63 -35.28
C ALA A 981 -9.48 -27.13 -34.00
N GLN A 982 -10.19 -27.15 -32.85
CA GLN A 982 -9.69 -26.61 -31.58
C GLN A 982 -8.36 -27.21 -31.13
N VAL A 983 -8.20 -28.54 -31.18
CA VAL A 983 -6.93 -29.18 -30.80
C VAL A 983 -5.80 -28.92 -31.79
N HIS A 984 -6.12 -28.74 -33.07
CA HIS A 984 -5.10 -28.47 -34.10
C HIS A 984 -4.60 -27.02 -34.06
N GLU A 985 -5.47 -26.04 -33.78
CA GLU A 985 -5.07 -24.65 -33.55
C GLU A 985 -4.17 -24.49 -32.32
N VAL A 986 -4.54 -25.10 -31.18
CA VAL A 986 -3.73 -25.04 -29.95
C VAL A 986 -2.36 -25.72 -30.14
N LEU A 987 -2.25 -26.74 -31.01
CA LEU A 987 -0.96 -27.37 -31.36
C LEU A 987 -0.06 -26.46 -32.22
N GLU A 988 -0.60 -25.79 -33.24
CA GLU A 988 0.17 -24.82 -34.03
C GLU A 988 0.56 -23.60 -33.18
N TYR A 989 -0.28 -23.19 -32.23
CA TYR A 989 0.05 -22.15 -31.27
C TYR A 989 1.14 -22.57 -30.27
N ASP A 990 1.13 -23.80 -29.73
CA ASP A 990 2.21 -24.33 -28.88
C ASP A 990 3.55 -24.40 -29.63
N LYS A 991 3.51 -24.77 -30.92
CA LYS A 991 4.65 -24.77 -31.84
C LYS A 991 5.14 -23.36 -32.16
N ALA A 992 4.26 -22.39 -32.38
CA ALA A 992 4.62 -20.98 -32.56
C ALA A 992 5.20 -20.37 -31.27
N PHE A 993 4.61 -20.69 -30.12
CA PHE A 993 5.12 -20.32 -28.79
C PHE A 993 6.52 -20.91 -28.57
N LYS A 994 6.75 -22.17 -28.94
CA LYS A 994 8.08 -22.79 -28.95
C LYS A 994 9.08 -22.04 -29.83
N VAL A 995 8.71 -21.62 -31.04
CA VAL A 995 9.59 -20.84 -31.93
C VAL A 995 10.02 -19.52 -31.24
N VAL A 996 9.12 -18.85 -30.53
CA VAL A 996 9.45 -17.63 -29.78
C VAL A 996 10.34 -17.92 -28.57
N VAL A 997 10.05 -18.97 -27.77
CA VAL A 997 10.88 -19.37 -26.62
C VAL A 997 12.29 -19.75 -27.07
N ASP A 998 12.42 -20.56 -28.12
CA ASP A 998 13.69 -20.97 -28.70
C ASP A 998 14.48 -19.75 -29.21
N PHE A 999 13.82 -18.78 -29.86
CA PHE A 999 14.42 -17.53 -30.31
C PHE A 999 14.94 -16.68 -29.14
N ILE A 1000 14.14 -16.48 -28.08
CA ILE A 1000 14.55 -15.70 -26.91
C ILE A 1000 15.71 -16.36 -26.17
N GLY A 1001 15.72 -17.69 -26.08
CA GLY A 1001 16.83 -18.45 -25.50
C GLY A 1001 18.14 -18.41 -26.31
N GLN A 1002 18.08 -18.05 -27.60
CA GLN A 1002 19.23 -17.93 -28.50
C GLN A 1002 19.66 -16.49 -28.78
N SER A 1003 18.76 -15.52 -28.60
CA SER A 1003 18.98 -14.09 -28.80
C SER A 1003 20.10 -13.55 -27.93
N LYS A 1004 20.97 -12.71 -28.52
CA LYS A 1004 21.98 -11.92 -27.78
C LYS A 1004 21.38 -10.65 -27.16
N THR A 1005 20.21 -10.24 -27.64
CA THR A 1005 19.43 -9.13 -27.10
C THR A 1005 18.57 -9.65 -25.95
N GLU A 1006 18.56 -8.96 -24.81
CA GLU A 1006 17.65 -9.33 -23.71
C GLU A 1006 16.21 -9.30 -24.20
N GLY A 1007 15.41 -10.32 -23.89
CA GLY A 1007 14.01 -10.30 -24.27
C GLY A 1007 13.13 -11.15 -23.38
N VAL A 1008 11.82 -10.96 -23.55
CA VAL A 1008 10.80 -11.69 -22.80
C VAL A 1008 9.62 -12.02 -23.71
N LEU A 1009 9.08 -13.22 -23.52
CA LEU A 1009 7.78 -13.63 -24.03
C LEU A 1009 6.77 -13.55 -22.89
N VAL A 1010 5.62 -12.94 -23.16
CA VAL A 1010 4.39 -13.09 -22.38
C VAL A 1010 3.30 -13.56 -23.31
N ALA A 1011 2.56 -14.59 -22.91
CA ALA A 1011 1.38 -15.04 -23.64
C ALA A 1011 0.17 -15.14 -22.71
N THR A 1012 -1.01 -14.86 -23.23
CA THR A 1012 -2.30 -15.03 -22.53
C THR A 1012 -3.41 -15.11 -23.56
N SER A 1013 -4.57 -15.63 -23.18
CA SER A 1013 -5.80 -15.27 -23.89
C SER A 1013 -6.39 -13.96 -23.34
N ASP A 1014 -7.31 -13.37 -24.08
CA ASP A 1014 -8.29 -12.36 -23.68
C ASP A 1014 -9.62 -12.94 -23.17
N HIS A 1015 -10.05 -14.13 -23.64
CA HIS A 1015 -11.23 -14.86 -23.13
C HIS A 1015 -11.19 -16.38 -23.33
N GLU A 1016 -12.16 -17.09 -22.78
CA GLU A 1016 -12.42 -18.50 -23.11
C GLU A 1016 -13.67 -18.56 -23.99
N THR A 1017 -13.71 -19.44 -24.99
CA THR A 1017 -14.81 -19.49 -25.97
C THR A 1017 -15.43 -20.88 -26.12
N GLY A 1018 -16.76 -20.91 -26.27
CA GLY A 1018 -17.59 -22.13 -26.31
C GLY A 1018 -17.97 -22.65 -24.91
N GLY A 1019 -17.26 -22.24 -23.85
CA GLY A 1019 -17.47 -22.76 -22.50
C GLY A 1019 -17.19 -24.26 -22.45
N LEU A 1020 -15.99 -24.63 -22.90
CA LEU A 1020 -15.51 -25.96 -23.20
C LEU A 1020 -15.32 -26.81 -21.94
N ALA A 1021 -15.85 -28.03 -21.97
CA ALA A 1021 -15.67 -29.06 -20.96
C ALA A 1021 -15.13 -30.34 -21.59
N THR A 1022 -14.04 -30.88 -21.04
CA THR A 1022 -13.46 -32.19 -21.42
C THR A 1022 -14.27 -33.37 -20.86
N ALA A 1023 -15.60 -33.25 -20.89
CA ALA A 1023 -16.58 -34.25 -20.50
C ALA A 1023 -17.98 -33.83 -21.03
N LEU A 1024 -18.76 -34.80 -21.50
CA LEU A 1024 -20.16 -34.63 -21.88
C LEU A 1024 -21.04 -35.60 -21.08
N GLN A 1025 -22.26 -35.18 -20.73
CA GLN A 1025 -23.31 -36.06 -20.24
C GLN A 1025 -24.56 -35.88 -21.12
N GLU A 1026 -24.98 -36.95 -21.78
CA GLU A 1026 -26.21 -36.96 -22.55
C GLU A 1026 -27.46 -36.79 -21.65
N PRO A 1027 -28.48 -36.03 -22.09
CA PRO A 1027 -29.73 -35.88 -21.35
C PRO A 1027 -30.42 -37.23 -21.07
N GLY A 1028 -30.65 -37.51 -19.79
CA GLY A 1028 -31.32 -38.74 -19.33
C GLY A 1028 -30.39 -39.93 -19.04
N HIS A 1029 -29.13 -39.88 -19.46
CA HIS A 1029 -28.14 -40.90 -19.15
C HIS A 1029 -27.40 -40.62 -17.82
N LEU A 1030 -26.80 -41.67 -17.24
CA LEU A 1030 -25.91 -41.53 -16.08
C LEU A 1030 -24.58 -40.87 -16.50
N PRO A 1031 -23.85 -40.20 -15.59
CA PRO A 1031 -22.53 -39.65 -15.90
C PRO A 1031 -21.55 -40.75 -16.35
N VAL A 1032 -20.95 -40.57 -17.53
CA VAL A 1032 -19.93 -41.46 -18.09
C VAL A 1032 -18.60 -40.70 -18.13
N TYR A 1033 -17.58 -41.21 -17.43
CA TYR A 1033 -16.26 -40.59 -17.33
C TYR A 1033 -15.33 -41.00 -18.48
N ASN A 1034 -15.86 -41.03 -19.70
CA ASN A 1034 -15.14 -41.41 -20.92
C ASN A 1034 -14.89 -40.19 -21.80
N TRP A 1035 -13.80 -40.25 -22.56
CA TRP A 1035 -13.30 -39.24 -23.49
C TRP A 1035 -12.63 -40.01 -24.64
N TYR A 1036 -12.94 -39.69 -25.89
CA TYR A 1036 -12.52 -40.48 -27.07
C TYR A 1036 -11.69 -39.66 -28.08
N PRO A 1037 -10.41 -39.36 -27.78
CA PRO A 1037 -9.56 -38.55 -28.65
C PRO A 1037 -9.31 -39.15 -30.05
N GLN A 1038 -9.57 -40.44 -30.25
CA GLN A 1038 -9.55 -41.09 -31.57
C GLN A 1038 -10.52 -40.44 -32.56
N VAL A 1039 -11.67 -39.94 -32.09
CA VAL A 1039 -12.69 -39.32 -32.94
C VAL A 1039 -12.15 -38.02 -33.56
N LEU A 1040 -11.39 -37.23 -32.80
CA LEU A 1040 -10.71 -36.05 -33.35
C LEU A 1040 -9.55 -36.43 -34.27
N ALA A 1041 -8.84 -37.51 -33.95
CA ALA A 1041 -7.66 -37.96 -34.71
C ALA A 1041 -8.02 -38.49 -36.11
N ASN A 1042 -9.24 -38.99 -36.29
CA ASN A 1042 -9.74 -39.45 -37.58
C ASN A 1042 -10.23 -38.30 -38.49
N ALA A 1043 -10.46 -37.10 -37.96
CA ALA A 1043 -10.95 -35.97 -38.75
C ALA A 1043 -9.88 -35.46 -39.73
N SER A 1044 -10.28 -35.33 -41.00
CA SER A 1044 -9.42 -34.88 -42.10
C SER A 1044 -9.65 -33.40 -42.47
N ALA A 1045 -10.81 -32.84 -42.10
CA ALA A 1045 -11.26 -31.48 -42.39
C ALA A 1045 -12.05 -30.86 -41.23
N SER A 1046 -12.07 -29.53 -41.15
CA SER A 1046 -12.88 -28.76 -40.18
C SER A 1046 -14.36 -28.70 -40.56
N CYS A 1047 -15.23 -28.45 -39.56
CA CYS A 1047 -16.66 -28.27 -39.75
C CYS A 1047 -16.99 -27.07 -40.67
N GLU A 1048 -16.18 -26.00 -40.63
CA GLU A 1048 -16.28 -24.84 -41.52
C GLU A 1048 -16.11 -25.24 -42.99
N LYS A 1049 -15.05 -25.98 -43.31
CA LYS A 1049 -14.80 -26.47 -44.67
C LYS A 1049 -15.83 -27.49 -45.13
N LEU A 1050 -16.32 -28.34 -44.24
CA LEU A 1050 -17.38 -29.32 -44.59
C LEU A 1050 -18.72 -28.62 -44.87
N ALA A 1051 -19.09 -27.61 -44.09
CA ALA A 1051 -20.24 -26.77 -44.35
C ALA A 1051 -20.10 -25.99 -45.67
N ALA A 1052 -18.94 -25.38 -45.93
CA ALA A 1052 -18.66 -24.71 -47.20
C ALA A 1052 -18.74 -25.67 -48.40
N THR A 1053 -18.17 -26.88 -48.27
CA THR A 1053 -18.20 -27.92 -49.32
C THR A 1053 -19.64 -28.39 -49.59
N LEU A 1054 -20.47 -28.53 -48.56
CA LEU A 1054 -21.90 -28.84 -48.70
C LEU A 1054 -22.67 -27.71 -49.40
N GLN A 1055 -22.42 -26.46 -49.02
CA GLN A 1055 -23.09 -25.29 -49.61
C GLN A 1055 -22.69 -25.09 -51.08
N ASP A 1056 -21.40 -25.19 -51.41
CA ASP A 1056 -20.90 -25.15 -52.79
C ASP A 1056 -21.45 -26.30 -53.64
N TYR A 1057 -21.50 -27.52 -53.08
CA TYR A 1057 -22.11 -28.66 -53.77
C TYR A 1057 -23.58 -28.39 -54.08
N VAL A 1058 -24.39 -28.05 -53.08
CA VAL A 1058 -25.83 -27.75 -53.25
C VAL A 1058 -26.05 -26.58 -54.22
N ALA A 1059 -25.22 -25.53 -54.17
CA ALA A 1059 -25.30 -24.39 -55.08
C ALA A 1059 -24.87 -24.73 -56.52
N SER A 1060 -24.00 -25.74 -56.72
CA SER A 1060 -23.56 -26.19 -58.05
C SER A 1060 -24.59 -27.04 -58.80
N GLN A 1061 -25.59 -27.58 -58.09
CA GLN A 1061 -26.52 -28.57 -58.65
C GLN A 1061 -27.64 -27.92 -59.48
N PRO A 1062 -27.85 -28.33 -60.75
CA PRO A 1062 -28.78 -27.67 -61.66
C PRO A 1062 -30.27 -27.98 -61.41
N PHE A 1063 -30.59 -28.91 -60.50
CA PHE A 1063 -31.94 -29.33 -60.15
C PHE A 1063 -32.03 -29.68 -58.66
N TYR A 1064 -33.25 -29.78 -58.12
CA TYR A 1064 -33.48 -30.35 -56.79
C TYR A 1064 -32.99 -31.81 -56.77
N LEU A 1065 -31.90 -32.09 -56.04
CA LEU A 1065 -31.55 -33.43 -55.60
C LEU A 1065 -32.68 -34.02 -54.76
N SER A 1066 -32.84 -35.34 -54.77
CA SER A 1066 -33.65 -35.98 -53.73
C SER A 1066 -32.92 -35.88 -52.40
N HIS A 1067 -33.65 -35.92 -51.28
CA HIS A 1067 -33.00 -35.94 -49.96
C HIS A 1067 -32.16 -37.21 -49.78
N GLU A 1068 -32.63 -38.36 -50.29
CA GLU A 1068 -31.93 -39.65 -50.24
C GLU A 1068 -30.58 -39.63 -50.99
N ASP A 1069 -30.52 -39.01 -52.18
CA ASP A 1069 -29.25 -38.82 -52.92
C ASP A 1069 -28.29 -37.86 -52.18
N LEU A 1070 -28.83 -36.81 -51.55
CA LEU A 1070 -28.03 -35.81 -50.84
C LEU A 1070 -27.52 -36.33 -49.48
N GLU A 1071 -28.34 -37.07 -48.74
CA GLU A 1071 -27.99 -37.73 -47.48
C GLU A 1071 -26.88 -38.78 -47.69
N ALA A 1072 -26.98 -39.58 -48.77
CA ALA A 1072 -25.93 -40.51 -49.17
C ALA A 1072 -24.61 -39.80 -49.52
N TRP A 1073 -24.67 -38.69 -50.28
CA TRP A 1073 -23.49 -37.90 -50.63
C TRP A 1073 -22.84 -37.23 -49.40
N ILE A 1074 -23.65 -36.69 -48.48
CA ILE A 1074 -23.19 -36.13 -47.19
C ILE A 1074 -22.49 -37.21 -46.36
N ASN A 1075 -23.07 -38.42 -46.28
CA ASN A 1075 -22.45 -39.53 -45.55
C ASN A 1075 -21.06 -39.85 -46.09
N ASP A 1076 -20.96 -40.16 -47.38
CA ASP A 1076 -19.74 -40.71 -47.96
C ASP A 1076 -18.62 -39.66 -48.09
N GLU A 1077 -18.95 -38.45 -48.59
CA GLU A 1077 -17.95 -37.43 -48.92
C GLU A 1077 -17.66 -36.43 -47.78
N LEU A 1078 -18.56 -36.27 -46.80
CA LEU A 1078 -18.37 -35.30 -45.70
C LEU A 1078 -18.25 -35.95 -44.31
N ILE A 1079 -19.07 -36.94 -43.99
CA ILE A 1079 -19.03 -37.59 -42.66
C ILE A 1079 -17.91 -38.65 -42.59
N VAL A 1080 -17.92 -39.61 -43.53
CA VAL A 1080 -16.94 -40.71 -43.57
C VAL A 1080 -15.56 -40.20 -43.99
N SER A 1081 -15.50 -39.42 -45.07
CA SER A 1081 -14.25 -38.87 -45.61
C SER A 1081 -13.73 -37.66 -44.80
N GLY A 1082 -14.62 -36.78 -44.35
CA GLY A 1082 -14.28 -35.52 -43.67
C GLY A 1082 -14.08 -35.66 -42.15
N LEU A 1083 -15.12 -36.10 -41.42
CA LEU A 1083 -15.05 -36.26 -39.96
C LEU A 1083 -14.44 -37.60 -39.53
N GLY A 1084 -14.30 -38.58 -40.43
CA GLY A 1084 -13.78 -39.91 -40.09
C GLY A 1084 -14.75 -40.76 -39.26
N ILE A 1085 -16.05 -40.50 -39.41
CA ILE A 1085 -17.16 -41.12 -38.65
C ILE A 1085 -17.91 -42.09 -39.58
N SER A 1086 -18.19 -43.30 -39.12
CA SER A 1086 -18.83 -44.36 -39.94
C SER A 1086 -20.19 -44.84 -39.42
N ASP A 1087 -20.72 -44.17 -38.40
CA ASP A 1087 -21.96 -44.50 -37.69
C ASP A 1087 -22.88 -43.27 -37.51
N ALA A 1088 -22.92 -42.38 -38.50
CA ALA A 1088 -23.95 -41.35 -38.55
C ALA A 1088 -25.34 -41.96 -38.68
N THR A 1089 -26.29 -41.36 -37.99
CA THR A 1089 -27.70 -41.76 -38.01
C THR A 1089 -28.47 -41.06 -39.13
N ASP A 1090 -29.54 -41.70 -39.60
CA ASP A 1090 -30.47 -41.13 -40.58
C ASP A 1090 -30.97 -39.73 -40.14
N GLU A 1091 -31.16 -39.50 -38.83
CA GLU A 1091 -31.57 -38.21 -38.28
C GLU A 1091 -30.47 -37.13 -38.39
N GLU A 1092 -29.19 -37.48 -38.18
CA GLU A 1092 -28.05 -36.57 -38.34
C GLU A 1092 -27.84 -36.19 -39.83
N LEU A 1093 -27.96 -37.17 -40.74
CA LEU A 1093 -27.86 -36.94 -42.19
C LEU A 1093 -29.02 -36.07 -42.71
N ALA A 1094 -30.26 -36.38 -42.31
CA ALA A 1094 -31.43 -35.61 -42.70
C ALA A 1094 -31.42 -34.17 -42.15
N LEU A 1095 -30.80 -33.92 -40.99
CA LEU A 1095 -30.60 -32.56 -40.47
C LEU A 1095 -29.64 -31.75 -41.36
N LEU A 1096 -28.52 -32.35 -41.78
CA LEU A 1096 -27.54 -31.72 -42.68
C LEU A 1096 -28.12 -31.46 -44.08
N ALA A 1097 -28.86 -32.41 -44.65
CA ALA A 1097 -29.51 -32.27 -45.95
C ALA A 1097 -30.62 -31.20 -45.96
N LYS A 1098 -31.31 -31.02 -44.83
CA LYS A 1098 -32.43 -30.09 -44.66
C LYS A 1098 -32.00 -28.63 -44.51
N ASP A 1099 -30.88 -28.35 -43.84
CA ASP A 1099 -30.35 -26.99 -43.69
C ASP A 1099 -28.83 -26.92 -43.90
N PRO A 1100 -28.38 -26.91 -45.18
CA PRO A 1100 -26.99 -26.66 -45.54
C PRO A 1100 -26.41 -25.36 -44.97
N GLY A 1101 -27.25 -24.35 -44.69
CA GLY A 1101 -26.82 -23.06 -44.14
C GLY A 1101 -26.42 -23.15 -42.67
N ALA A 1102 -27.17 -23.91 -41.87
CA ALA A 1102 -26.88 -24.16 -40.45
C ALA A 1102 -25.97 -25.38 -40.20
N SER A 1103 -25.61 -26.13 -41.24
CA SER A 1103 -24.91 -27.42 -41.18
C SER A 1103 -23.62 -27.44 -40.34
N ILE A 1104 -22.89 -26.32 -40.27
CA ILE A 1104 -21.65 -26.17 -39.51
C ILE A 1104 -21.78 -26.60 -38.03
N ASN A 1105 -22.87 -26.17 -37.38
CA ASN A 1105 -23.17 -26.51 -35.98
C ASN A 1105 -23.61 -27.98 -35.83
N THR A 1106 -24.18 -28.57 -36.89
CA THR A 1106 -24.58 -29.97 -36.90
C THR A 1106 -23.36 -30.89 -37.05
N PHE A 1107 -22.40 -30.57 -37.93
CA PHE A 1107 -21.11 -31.27 -37.99
C PHE A 1107 -20.37 -31.19 -36.64
N ALA A 1108 -20.31 -30.00 -36.04
CA ALA A 1108 -19.70 -29.76 -34.73
C ALA A 1108 -20.35 -30.59 -33.59
N ALA A 1109 -21.67 -30.72 -33.60
CA ALA A 1109 -22.41 -31.58 -32.67
C ALA A 1109 -22.12 -33.08 -32.91
N ILE A 1110 -22.17 -33.54 -34.16
CA ILE A 1110 -21.92 -34.94 -34.59
C ILE A 1110 -20.56 -35.44 -34.07
N ILE A 1111 -19.51 -34.62 -34.19
CA ILE A 1111 -18.17 -34.97 -33.71
C ILE A 1111 -18.03 -34.80 -32.19
N SER A 1112 -18.58 -33.73 -31.59
CA SER A 1112 -18.49 -33.49 -30.14
C SER A 1112 -19.22 -34.55 -29.32
N LEU A 1113 -20.37 -35.05 -29.79
CA LEU A 1113 -21.11 -36.16 -29.20
C LEU A 1113 -20.25 -37.43 -29.12
N ARG A 1114 -19.76 -37.90 -30.28
CA ARG A 1114 -18.94 -39.12 -30.38
C ARG A 1114 -17.61 -39.00 -29.64
N ALA A 1115 -17.03 -37.81 -29.59
CA ALA A 1115 -15.80 -37.56 -28.85
C ALA A 1115 -16.03 -37.48 -27.31
N HIS A 1116 -17.26 -37.21 -26.85
CA HIS A 1116 -17.64 -36.88 -25.46
C HIS A 1116 -17.12 -35.51 -24.96
N ILE A 1117 -17.34 -34.45 -25.75
CA ILE A 1117 -16.99 -33.06 -25.39
C ILE A 1117 -18.24 -32.25 -25.08
N GLY A 1118 -18.21 -31.55 -23.94
CA GLY A 1118 -19.23 -30.60 -23.55
C GLY A 1118 -18.89 -29.21 -24.02
N TRP A 1119 -19.89 -28.51 -24.54
CA TRP A 1119 -19.86 -27.07 -24.81
C TRP A 1119 -21.10 -26.46 -24.15
N SER A 1120 -21.01 -25.21 -23.70
CA SER A 1120 -22.09 -24.56 -22.92
C SER A 1120 -22.60 -23.25 -23.53
N THR A 1121 -22.00 -22.79 -24.62
CA THR A 1121 -22.38 -21.59 -25.37
C THR A 1121 -21.84 -21.67 -26.80
N HIS A 1122 -22.20 -20.71 -27.66
CA HIS A 1122 -21.60 -20.47 -28.99
C HIS A 1122 -20.86 -19.11 -29.02
N GLY A 1123 -20.47 -18.61 -27.84
CA GLY A 1123 -19.72 -17.36 -27.65
C GLY A 1123 -18.79 -17.45 -26.45
N HIS A 1124 -18.25 -16.33 -25.99
CA HIS A 1124 -17.24 -16.36 -24.92
C HIS A 1124 -17.83 -16.63 -23.53
N SER A 1125 -16.97 -17.02 -22.59
CA SER A 1125 -17.27 -17.17 -21.17
C SER A 1125 -16.38 -16.28 -20.30
N ALA A 1126 -16.69 -16.23 -19.00
CA ALA A 1126 -15.96 -15.46 -17.99
C ALA A 1126 -14.98 -16.31 -17.18
N VAL A 1127 -14.42 -17.37 -17.77
CA VAL A 1127 -13.36 -18.18 -17.16
C VAL A 1127 -12.04 -17.38 -17.13
N ASP A 1128 -11.33 -17.45 -16.00
CA ASP A 1128 -9.97 -16.90 -15.90
C ASP A 1128 -9.00 -17.71 -16.76
N VAL A 1129 -8.35 -17.04 -17.71
CA VAL A 1129 -7.49 -17.67 -18.72
C VAL A 1129 -6.03 -17.72 -18.29
N ASN A 1130 -5.23 -18.64 -18.86
CA ASN A 1130 -3.86 -18.85 -18.43
C ASN A 1130 -2.89 -17.77 -18.96
N ILE A 1131 -1.94 -17.36 -18.12
CA ILE A 1131 -0.79 -16.53 -18.49
C ILE A 1131 0.46 -17.42 -18.55
N TYR A 1132 1.27 -17.24 -19.59
CA TYR A 1132 2.56 -17.90 -19.79
C TYR A 1132 3.68 -16.88 -19.95
N SER A 1133 4.91 -17.27 -19.62
CA SER A 1133 6.09 -16.46 -19.92
C SER A 1133 7.35 -17.31 -20.09
N SER A 1134 8.29 -16.84 -20.91
CA SER A 1134 9.68 -17.35 -20.93
C SER A 1134 10.39 -17.22 -19.57
N GLY A 1135 9.81 -16.46 -18.65
CA GLY A 1135 10.54 -15.89 -17.51
C GLY A 1135 11.49 -14.78 -17.97
N GLY A 1136 12.04 -14.05 -17.01
CA GLY A 1136 12.97 -12.95 -17.25
C GLY A 1136 12.93 -11.94 -16.10
N PRO A 1137 13.71 -10.86 -16.19
CA PRO A 1137 13.62 -9.78 -15.22
C PRO A 1137 12.21 -9.20 -15.14
N GLU A 1138 11.72 -9.02 -13.92
CA GLU A 1138 10.47 -8.29 -13.61
C GLU A 1138 9.16 -8.99 -14.02
N THR A 1139 9.19 -10.19 -14.63
CA THR A 1139 8.00 -10.98 -15.00
C THR A 1139 7.15 -11.42 -13.81
N ASP A 1140 7.72 -11.48 -12.59
CA ASP A 1140 6.95 -11.74 -11.36
C ASP A 1140 5.79 -10.74 -11.14
N LYS A 1141 5.77 -9.60 -11.84
CA LYS A 1141 4.67 -8.63 -11.82
C LYS A 1141 3.33 -9.15 -12.37
N ILE A 1142 3.36 -10.13 -13.27
CA ILE A 1142 2.16 -10.75 -13.89
C ILE A 1142 1.96 -12.19 -13.43
N ARG A 1143 2.51 -12.53 -12.26
CA ARG A 1143 2.50 -13.89 -11.70
C ARG A 1143 1.33 -14.10 -10.76
N GLY A 1144 0.69 -15.27 -10.84
CA GLY A 1144 -0.57 -15.54 -10.13
C GLY A 1144 -1.79 -14.93 -10.83
N ASN A 1145 -2.87 -14.68 -10.09
CA ASN A 1145 -4.11 -14.13 -10.66
C ASN A 1145 -4.06 -12.60 -10.76
N VAL A 1146 -4.13 -12.06 -11.97
CA VAL A 1146 -4.06 -10.61 -12.27
C VAL A 1146 -5.23 -10.16 -13.13
N GLU A 1147 -5.37 -8.86 -13.39
CA GLU A 1147 -6.34 -8.32 -14.36
C GLU A 1147 -5.67 -8.21 -15.74
N ASN A 1148 -6.39 -8.39 -16.86
CA ASN A 1148 -5.79 -8.23 -18.20
C ASN A 1148 -5.13 -6.85 -18.42
N THR A 1149 -5.66 -5.80 -17.79
CA THR A 1149 -5.02 -4.48 -17.78
C THR A 1149 -3.63 -4.46 -17.13
N ASP A 1150 -3.34 -5.36 -16.18
CA ASP A 1150 -2.02 -5.47 -15.53
C ASP A 1150 -0.99 -6.10 -16.48
N VAL A 1151 -1.43 -6.96 -17.40
CA VAL A 1151 -0.59 -7.45 -18.51
C VAL A 1151 -0.21 -6.27 -19.41
N GLY A 1152 -1.15 -5.42 -19.84
CA GLY A 1152 -0.84 -4.23 -20.65
C GLY A 1152 0.05 -3.21 -19.93
N LYS A 1153 -0.13 -3.03 -18.62
CA LYS A 1153 0.78 -2.25 -17.76
C LYS A 1153 2.16 -2.89 -17.66
N PHE A 1154 2.29 -4.22 -17.72
CA PHE A 1154 3.57 -4.90 -17.79
C PHE A 1154 4.25 -4.71 -19.15
N LEU A 1155 3.55 -4.86 -20.27
CA LEU A 1155 4.12 -4.68 -21.62
C LEU A 1155 4.76 -3.29 -21.76
N SER A 1156 4.02 -2.24 -21.37
CA SER A 1156 4.51 -0.85 -21.37
C SER A 1156 5.62 -0.60 -20.34
N TYR A 1157 5.56 -1.22 -19.16
CA TYR A 1157 6.62 -1.17 -18.15
C TYR A 1157 7.91 -1.88 -18.58
N TYR A 1158 7.84 -2.99 -19.34
CA TYR A 1158 9.02 -3.67 -19.89
C TYR A 1158 9.59 -2.91 -21.10
N LEU A 1159 8.68 -2.37 -21.92
CA LEU A 1159 8.85 -1.22 -22.83
C LEU A 1159 9.86 -0.16 -22.38
N ASP A 1160 9.69 0.29 -21.13
CA ASP A 1160 10.14 1.61 -20.67
C ASP A 1160 9.47 2.76 -21.47
N VAL A 1161 8.18 2.59 -21.83
CA VAL A 1161 7.43 3.49 -22.73
C VAL A 1161 6.17 4.08 -22.09
N ASP A 1162 5.80 5.28 -22.52
CA ASP A 1162 4.71 6.09 -21.97
C ASP A 1162 3.48 6.08 -22.90
N VAL A 1163 2.47 5.29 -22.52
CA VAL A 1163 1.21 5.10 -23.25
C VAL A 1163 0.22 6.25 -23.00
N ASP A 1164 0.31 6.93 -21.85
CA ASP A 1164 -0.52 8.11 -21.56
C ASP A 1164 -0.10 9.31 -22.41
N LYS A 1165 1.20 9.47 -22.69
CA LYS A 1165 1.70 10.47 -23.64
C LYS A 1165 1.16 10.27 -25.06
N ILE A 1166 1.01 9.01 -25.53
CA ILE A 1166 0.38 8.71 -26.82
C ILE A 1166 -1.12 9.07 -26.76
N THR A 1167 -1.77 8.71 -25.66
CA THR A 1167 -3.18 9.04 -25.39
C THR A 1167 -3.44 10.55 -25.45
N GLU A 1168 -2.53 11.39 -24.95
CA GLU A 1168 -2.63 12.85 -25.09
C GLU A 1168 -2.23 13.37 -26.48
N GLU A 1169 -1.24 12.78 -27.18
CA GLU A 1169 -0.93 13.12 -28.58
C GLU A 1169 -2.16 12.91 -29.49
N LEU A 1170 -2.88 11.80 -29.28
CA LEU A 1170 -4.14 11.47 -29.95
C LEU A 1170 -5.22 12.51 -29.68
N LYS A 1171 -5.51 12.81 -28.40
CA LYS A 1171 -6.52 13.82 -28.03
C LYS A 1171 -6.19 15.20 -28.60
N GLU A 1172 -4.92 15.62 -28.51
CA GLU A 1172 -4.46 16.89 -29.07
C GLU A 1172 -4.59 16.96 -30.59
N LYS A 1173 -4.29 15.89 -31.32
CA LYS A 1173 -4.41 15.90 -32.78
C LYS A 1173 -5.86 15.77 -33.23
N THR A 1174 -6.62 14.81 -32.71
CA THR A 1174 -8.02 14.58 -33.08
C THR A 1174 -8.88 15.82 -32.85
N SER A 1175 -8.63 16.59 -31.78
CA SER A 1175 -9.31 17.88 -31.53
C SER A 1175 -8.84 19.03 -32.44
N LYS A 1176 -7.64 18.98 -33.03
CA LYS A 1176 -7.13 20.00 -33.98
C LYS A 1176 -7.53 19.72 -35.43
N THR A 1177 -7.68 18.45 -35.82
CA THR A 1177 -7.90 18.06 -37.22
C THR A 1177 -9.29 18.45 -37.74
N ASN A 1178 -10.26 18.75 -36.86
CA ASN A 1178 -11.67 18.90 -37.25
C ASN A 1178 -12.15 17.69 -38.08
N LEU A 1179 -11.70 16.48 -37.69
CA LEU A 1179 -12.39 15.26 -38.04
C LEU A 1179 -13.87 15.48 -37.73
N LYS A 1180 -14.75 15.20 -38.71
CA LYS A 1180 -16.20 15.19 -38.47
C LYS A 1180 -16.40 14.41 -37.17
N ALA A 1181 -16.99 15.05 -36.16
CA ALA A 1181 -17.15 14.41 -34.87
C ALA A 1181 -17.75 13.03 -35.09
N ILE A 1182 -17.07 12.00 -34.59
CA ILE A 1182 -17.57 10.63 -34.66
C ILE A 1182 -18.94 10.69 -33.98
N ASP A 1183 -19.99 10.54 -34.78
CA ASP A 1183 -21.22 11.31 -34.56
C ASP A 1183 -22.12 10.64 -33.52
N ALA A 1184 -21.67 10.70 -32.27
CA ALA A 1184 -22.22 9.97 -31.15
C ALA A 1184 -23.70 10.30 -30.90
N GLU A 1185 -24.19 11.47 -31.32
CA GLU A 1185 -25.62 11.81 -31.24
C GLU A 1185 -26.46 11.21 -32.38
N SER A 1186 -25.89 10.87 -33.55
CA SER A 1186 -26.61 10.15 -34.60
C SER A 1186 -26.43 8.63 -34.56
N THR A 1187 -25.32 8.12 -34.03
CA THR A 1187 -25.15 6.67 -33.80
C THR A 1187 -25.82 6.20 -32.52
N ALA A 1188 -25.59 6.83 -31.35
CA ALA A 1188 -26.07 6.27 -30.06
C ALA A 1188 -27.60 6.18 -29.95
N VAL A 1189 -28.36 6.96 -30.74
CA VAL A 1189 -29.83 6.90 -30.79
C VAL A 1189 -30.37 5.52 -31.19
N ASN A 1190 -29.60 4.70 -31.91
CA ASN A 1190 -29.98 3.33 -32.28
C ASN A 1190 -29.40 2.23 -31.37
N TRP A 1191 -28.48 2.54 -30.44
CA TRP A 1191 -27.80 1.54 -29.59
C TRP A 1191 -28.45 1.37 -28.21
N GLY A 1192 -29.70 1.81 -28.05
CA GLY A 1192 -30.53 1.57 -26.86
C GLY A 1192 -31.42 0.31 -26.94
N GLY A 1193 -31.27 -0.50 -27.99
CA GLY A 1193 -31.96 -1.78 -28.17
C GLY A 1193 -31.23 -2.95 -27.48
N GLU A 1194 -31.95 -4.05 -27.30
CA GLU A 1194 -31.47 -5.25 -26.60
C GLU A 1194 -30.24 -5.87 -27.29
N TYR A 1195 -29.18 -6.13 -26.53
CA TYR A 1195 -28.01 -6.91 -26.98
C TYR A 1195 -28.41 -8.39 -27.11
N HIS A 1196 -29.10 -8.73 -28.19
CA HIS A 1196 -29.08 -10.09 -28.70
C HIS A 1196 -27.82 -10.27 -29.54
N ILE A 1197 -26.97 -11.22 -29.12
CA ILE A 1197 -25.77 -11.59 -29.85
C ILE A 1197 -26.21 -12.24 -31.17
N THR A 1198 -25.84 -11.59 -32.28
CA THR A 1198 -25.70 -12.21 -33.59
C THR A 1198 -24.30 -11.89 -34.11
N GLU A 1199 -23.29 -12.48 -33.46
CA GLU A 1199 -22.11 -12.96 -34.18
C GLU A 1199 -22.65 -13.93 -35.23
N SER A 1200 -22.74 -13.48 -36.48
CA SER A 1200 -23.51 -14.15 -37.53
C SER A 1200 -22.60 -14.69 -38.62
N THR A 1201 -22.54 -16.03 -38.68
CA THR A 1201 -22.16 -16.86 -39.84
C THR A 1201 -20.81 -16.56 -40.49
#